data_AF-A0A6M0FZI9-F1
#
_entry.id   AF-A0A6M0FZI9-F1
#
_cell.length_a   1.000
_cell.length_b   1.000
_cell.length_c   1.000
_cell.angle_alpha   90.00
_cell.angle_beta   90.00
_cell.angle_gamma   90.00
#
_symmetry.space_group_name_H-M   'P 1'
#
loop_
_entity.id
_entity.type
_entity.pdbx_description
1 polymer ?
#
loop_
_entity_poly.entity_id
_entity_poly.type
_entity_poly.pdbx_seq_one_letter_code
_entity_poly.pdbx_strand_id
1 'polypeptide(L)'
;MTNNLNVLLNPFELYNIPLDDWINATVDFLVNNFRPLFQAIRFPVSLALDGIEWVFLAIPPLIFLLITGLIAWQLAGRVIAIYSIIALTLIGFLGIWEEAMVSLALVMTAVGFCTVIGIPLGIASARNDRVEGLVKPLLDVMQTIPSFVYLVPVVMLFGIGKIPGVMATFIVAVPPLIRLTNLGIRQVSLEVVEAAKSFGSTPWQLLWEVQIPLALPTILAGLNQTVLLALAMSVVTSMIAVPGLGLIVLQGVGRLDVGLAAVGGLGIVLIAVMLDRIAQTLGQSNNQLPWQKRGPIGFFLFRWGSKPQTTLFTVTIALFLSLYAGVFIWQPTTQARTKSTTAEILMPGKGVIVHSGFGTTTSSWFLTEVLNLGLENLGYKIKAQQLNSVPALHIGLAQSDLDFYGSHWQTMHEPFFQKNGGEEHLERVGTIVPNTLQGYQIDKKTADEYHITNLAQLQDPTIAQLFDSDGNGKANLIGCIPGWSCEPVIDHHLQAYGLEDTVEHIQGDYSALIGDILTRHQQNQPILYYTWTPHWLASVLEPDQDVVWLEVPFTSLPQDQGGLREQDTLVEGKNLGFAVDQVRVLANKKFLKANPAAKRWFELVQISIEEINAQQKLVQQGEGKPADIRRHAQEWVNKHQQLFDSWVEEAREFRI
;
A
#
# COMPACT_ATOMS: atom_id res chain seq x y z
N MET A 1 -27.41 27.19 37.21
CA MET A 1 -27.35 25.85 37.85
C MET A 1 -27.25 24.70 36.83
N THR A 2 -27.52 24.92 35.54
CA THR A 2 -27.44 23.90 34.47
C THR A 2 -26.01 23.48 34.10
N ASN A 3 -25.01 24.39 34.14
CA ASN A 3 -23.61 24.02 33.81
C ASN A 3 -22.98 22.99 34.76
N ASN A 4 -23.27 23.04 36.07
CA ASN A 4 -22.68 22.08 37.02
C ASN A 4 -23.31 20.69 36.93
N LEU A 5 -24.55 20.59 36.45
CA LEU A 5 -25.20 19.29 36.25
C LEU A 5 -24.63 18.60 35.00
N ASN A 6 -24.40 19.33 33.90
CA ASN A 6 -23.77 18.77 32.70
C ASN A 6 -22.32 18.33 32.96
N VAL A 7 -21.54 19.08 33.75
CA VAL A 7 -20.18 18.66 34.15
C VAL A 7 -20.21 17.37 35.00
N LEU A 8 -21.22 17.21 35.85
CA LEU A 8 -21.38 16.03 36.70
C LEU A 8 -21.91 14.82 35.91
N LEU A 9 -22.77 15.06 34.91
CA LEU A 9 -23.39 14.04 34.07
C LEU A 9 -22.48 13.60 32.91
N ASN A 10 -21.62 14.50 32.40
CA ASN A 10 -20.67 14.26 31.31
C ASN A 10 -19.21 14.61 31.73
N PRO A 11 -18.65 13.99 32.78
CA PRO A 11 -17.30 14.32 33.26
C PRO A 11 -16.21 14.06 32.20
N PHE A 12 -16.48 13.20 31.22
CA PHE A 12 -15.55 12.84 30.15
C PHE A 12 -15.51 13.84 28.98
N GLU A 13 -16.40 14.85 28.95
CA GLU A 13 -16.28 15.96 27.98
C GLU A 13 -15.22 16.99 28.42
N LEU A 14 -14.87 17.01 29.71
CA LEU A 14 -14.01 18.03 30.32
C LEU A 14 -12.66 17.50 30.81
N TYR A 15 -12.57 16.19 31.09
CA TYR A 15 -11.35 15.55 31.60
C TYR A 15 -10.96 14.38 30.72
N ASN A 16 -10.19 14.68 29.67
CA ASN A 16 -9.58 13.66 28.82
C ASN A 16 -8.12 13.46 29.19
N ILE A 17 -7.72 12.19 29.24
CA ILE A 17 -6.31 11.83 29.32
C ILE A 17 -5.73 12.09 27.92
N PRO A 18 -4.70 12.96 27.78
CA PRO A 18 -4.08 13.28 26.49
C PRO A 18 -3.15 12.15 26.05
N LEU A 19 -3.72 10.95 25.91
CA LEU A 19 -2.98 9.73 25.58
C LEU A 19 -2.40 9.82 24.16
N ASP A 20 -3.09 10.50 23.26
CA ASP A 20 -2.64 10.82 21.91
C ASP A 20 -1.36 11.65 21.91
N ASP A 21 -1.28 12.72 22.71
CA ASP A 21 -0.06 13.52 22.88
C ASP A 21 1.10 12.67 23.42
N TRP A 22 0.81 11.81 24.39
CA TRP A 22 1.82 10.93 24.98
C TRP A 22 2.34 9.89 23.98
N ILE A 23 1.45 9.31 23.17
CA ILE A 23 1.81 8.37 22.11
C ILE A 23 2.63 9.08 21.04
N ASN A 24 2.20 10.26 20.58
CA ASN A 24 2.93 11.05 19.57
C ASN A 24 4.34 11.38 20.07
N ALA A 25 4.46 11.91 21.30
CA ALA A 25 5.76 12.21 21.91
C ALA A 25 6.66 10.97 22.05
N THR A 26 6.08 9.81 22.36
CA THR A 26 6.81 8.55 22.47
C THR A 26 7.32 8.07 21.11
N VAL A 27 6.47 8.12 20.07
CA VAL A 27 6.84 7.73 18.71
C VAL A 27 7.93 8.67 18.18
N ASP A 28 7.78 9.98 18.35
CA ASP A 28 8.77 10.96 17.93
C ASP A 28 10.11 10.76 18.65
N PHE A 29 10.07 10.47 19.96
CA PHE A 29 11.26 10.11 20.71
C PHE A 29 11.95 8.85 20.14
N LEU A 30 11.19 7.80 19.82
CA LEU A 30 11.74 6.57 19.23
C LEU A 30 12.36 6.83 17.86
N VAL A 31 11.69 7.61 17.00
CA VAL A 31 12.17 7.95 15.67
C VAL A 31 13.45 8.79 15.75
N ASN A 32 13.48 9.80 16.60
CA ASN A 32 14.62 10.70 16.70
C ASN A 32 15.87 10.05 17.32
N ASN A 33 15.70 9.09 18.25
CA ASN A 33 16.82 8.52 19.01
C ASN A 33 17.20 7.10 18.58
N PHE A 34 16.25 6.29 18.11
CA PHE A 34 16.46 4.86 17.86
C PHE A 34 16.38 4.47 16.38
N ARG A 35 16.06 5.38 15.46
CA ARG A 35 16.02 5.07 14.02
C ARG A 35 17.29 4.38 13.50
N PRO A 36 18.53 4.76 13.90
CA PRO A 36 19.73 4.02 13.48
C PRO A 36 19.72 2.53 13.87
N LEU A 37 19.18 2.20 15.05
CA LEU A 37 19.04 0.81 15.50
C LEU A 37 18.02 0.06 14.64
N PHE A 38 16.86 0.66 14.36
CA PHE A 38 15.85 0.04 13.50
C PHE A 38 16.35 -0.14 12.06
N GLN A 39 17.15 0.80 11.54
CA GLN A 39 17.82 0.66 10.25
C GLN A 39 18.89 -0.45 10.26
N ALA A 40 19.56 -0.71 11.39
CA ALA A 40 20.45 -1.87 11.51
C ALA A 40 19.67 -3.20 11.51
N ILE A 41 18.50 -3.26 12.16
CA ILE A 41 17.61 -4.43 12.14
C ILE A 41 17.01 -4.66 10.74
N ARG A 42 16.81 -3.58 9.97
CA ARG A 42 16.33 -3.64 8.58
C ARG A 42 17.28 -4.45 7.67
N PHE A 43 18.58 -4.41 7.91
CA PHE A 43 19.59 -5.01 7.02
C PHE A 43 19.47 -6.52 6.78
N PRO A 44 19.38 -7.40 7.81
CA PRO A 44 19.20 -8.84 7.57
C PRO A 44 17.88 -9.15 6.85
N VAL A 45 16.83 -8.37 7.12
CA VAL A 45 15.53 -8.52 6.44
C VAL A 45 15.63 -8.11 4.98
N SER A 46 16.30 -6.99 4.68
CA SER A 46 16.52 -6.55 3.30
C SER A 46 17.35 -7.55 2.52
N LEU A 47 18.44 -8.06 3.11
CA LEU A 47 19.31 -9.05 2.47
C LEU A 47 18.55 -10.33 2.12
N ALA A 48 17.73 -10.84 3.05
CA ALA A 48 16.90 -12.02 2.81
C ALA A 48 15.84 -11.75 1.73
N LEU A 49 15.11 -10.64 1.85
CA LEU A 49 14.05 -10.28 0.91
C LEU A 49 14.59 -10.07 -0.50
N ASP A 50 15.57 -9.17 -0.65
CA ASP A 50 16.14 -8.80 -1.94
C ASP A 50 16.79 -10.02 -2.61
N GLY A 51 17.41 -10.90 -1.81
CA GLY A 51 17.97 -12.16 -2.29
C GLY A 51 16.89 -13.12 -2.83
N ILE A 52 15.81 -13.34 -2.08
CA ILE A 52 14.70 -14.22 -2.50
C ILE A 52 14.00 -13.64 -3.73
N GLU A 53 13.70 -12.34 -3.71
CA GLU A 53 13.04 -11.66 -4.81
C GLU A 53 13.89 -11.70 -6.08
N TRP A 54 15.19 -11.40 -5.97
CA TRP A 54 16.11 -11.49 -7.10
C TRP A 54 16.14 -12.90 -7.69
N VAL A 55 16.18 -13.95 -6.86
CA VAL A 55 16.11 -15.34 -7.34
C VAL A 55 14.80 -15.60 -8.07
N PHE A 56 13.66 -15.17 -7.55
CA PHE A 56 12.36 -15.43 -8.18
C PHE A 56 12.19 -14.68 -9.51
N LEU A 57 12.65 -13.43 -9.60
CA LEU A 57 12.55 -12.62 -10.81
C LEU A 57 13.62 -12.99 -11.85
N ALA A 58 14.78 -13.51 -11.43
CA ALA A 58 15.83 -13.93 -12.36
C ALA A 58 15.49 -15.25 -13.09
N ILE A 59 14.65 -16.11 -12.50
CA ILE A 59 14.28 -17.40 -13.08
C ILE A 59 13.15 -17.18 -14.12
N PRO A 60 13.35 -17.59 -15.39
CA PRO A 60 12.29 -17.54 -16.40
C PRO A 60 11.05 -18.35 -15.97
N PRO A 61 9.82 -17.88 -16.28
CA PRO A 61 8.59 -18.48 -15.75
C PRO A 61 8.46 -20.00 -15.96
N LEU A 62 8.82 -20.52 -17.14
CA LEU A 62 8.76 -21.96 -17.43
C LEU A 62 9.68 -22.78 -16.52
N ILE A 63 10.87 -22.27 -16.21
CA ILE A 63 11.81 -22.93 -15.31
C ILE A 63 11.29 -22.87 -13.88
N PHE A 64 10.71 -21.73 -13.48
CA PHE A 64 10.10 -21.58 -12.16
C PHE A 64 8.94 -22.56 -11.93
N LEU A 65 8.09 -22.76 -12.93
CA LEU A 65 7.00 -23.76 -12.90
C LEU A 65 7.53 -25.18 -12.69
N LEU A 66 8.59 -25.56 -13.42
CA LEU A 66 9.20 -26.88 -13.29
C LEU A 66 9.81 -27.07 -11.90
N ILE A 67 10.59 -26.09 -11.42
CA ILE A 67 11.21 -26.14 -10.09
C ILE A 67 10.14 -26.26 -9.00
N THR A 68 9.14 -25.39 -9.03
CA THR A 68 8.06 -25.38 -8.03
C THR A 68 7.24 -26.66 -8.09
N GLY A 69 6.93 -27.17 -9.29
CA GLY A 69 6.25 -28.44 -9.49
C GLY A 69 7.03 -29.63 -8.93
N LEU A 70 8.36 -29.67 -9.12
CA LEU A 70 9.22 -30.72 -8.56
C LEU A 70 9.28 -30.65 -7.02
N ILE A 71 9.39 -29.44 -6.46
CA ILE A 71 9.38 -29.21 -5.01
C ILE A 71 8.03 -29.65 -4.42
N ALA A 72 6.92 -29.19 -5.01
CA ALA A 72 5.58 -29.56 -4.57
C ALA A 72 5.36 -31.08 -4.70
N TRP A 73 5.88 -31.74 -5.74
CA TRP A 73 5.80 -33.19 -5.86
C TRP A 73 6.59 -33.89 -4.76
N GLN A 74 7.79 -33.40 -4.44
CA GLN A 74 8.62 -33.96 -3.39
C GLN A 74 8.00 -33.82 -2.00
N LEU A 75 7.42 -32.66 -1.70
CA LEU A 75 6.90 -32.33 -0.36
C LEU A 75 5.46 -32.81 -0.15
N ALA A 76 4.60 -32.59 -1.15
CA ALA A 76 3.14 -32.72 -1.02
C ALA A 76 2.51 -33.72 -2.02
N GLY A 77 3.30 -34.32 -2.91
CA GLY A 77 2.83 -35.34 -3.85
C GLY A 77 2.36 -34.81 -5.20
N ARG A 78 2.05 -35.73 -6.13
CA ARG A 78 1.81 -35.42 -7.55
C ARG A 78 0.61 -34.50 -7.78
N VAL A 79 -0.45 -34.67 -7.00
CA VAL A 79 -1.69 -33.87 -7.15
C VAL A 79 -1.42 -32.40 -6.82
N ILE A 80 -0.73 -32.14 -5.71
CA ILE A 80 -0.38 -30.78 -5.29
C ILE A 80 0.63 -30.15 -6.26
N ALA A 81 1.54 -30.96 -6.83
CA ALA A 81 2.45 -30.49 -7.87
C ALA A 81 1.73 -29.98 -9.12
N ILE A 82 0.78 -30.77 -9.64
CA ILE A 82 -0.04 -30.39 -10.80
C ILE A 82 -0.86 -29.14 -10.48
N TYR A 83 -1.47 -29.10 -9.30
CA TYR A 83 -2.20 -27.91 -8.83
C TYR A 83 -1.33 -26.66 -8.80
N SER A 84 -0.11 -26.75 -8.25
CA SER A 84 0.83 -25.63 -8.16
C SER A 84 1.25 -25.12 -9.54
N ILE A 85 1.53 -26.04 -10.48
CA ILE A 85 1.86 -25.68 -11.87
C ILE A 85 0.69 -24.96 -12.53
N ILE A 86 -0.54 -25.48 -12.39
CA ILE A 86 -1.73 -24.86 -12.96
C ILE A 86 -1.96 -23.47 -12.37
N ALA A 87 -1.90 -23.32 -11.05
CA ALA A 87 -2.09 -22.05 -10.36
C ALA A 87 -1.10 -20.98 -10.83
N LEU A 88 0.20 -21.30 -10.87
CA LEU A 88 1.23 -20.39 -11.34
C LEU A 88 1.12 -20.08 -12.84
N THR A 89 0.72 -21.06 -13.65
CA THR A 89 0.47 -20.85 -15.09
C THR A 89 -0.67 -19.86 -15.31
N LEU A 90 -1.75 -19.98 -14.53
CA LEU A 90 -2.86 -19.02 -14.56
C LEU A 90 -2.40 -17.62 -14.18
N ILE A 91 -1.61 -17.46 -13.11
CA ILE A 91 -1.01 -16.17 -12.74
C ILE A 91 -0.21 -15.55 -13.89
N GLY A 92 0.59 -16.37 -14.60
CA GLY A 92 1.33 -15.93 -15.78
C GLY A 92 0.41 -15.42 -16.91
N PHE A 93 -0.67 -16.14 -17.21
CA PHE A 93 -1.63 -15.73 -18.24
C PHE A 93 -2.46 -14.49 -17.85
N LEU A 94 -2.61 -14.23 -16.55
CA LEU A 94 -3.25 -13.01 -16.04
C LEU A 94 -2.35 -11.77 -16.14
N GLY A 95 -1.07 -11.94 -16.49
CA GLY A 95 -0.12 -10.83 -16.66
C GLY A 95 0.38 -10.20 -15.36
N ILE A 96 0.23 -10.90 -14.23
CA ILE A 96 0.59 -10.43 -12.88
C ILE A 96 1.74 -11.23 -12.26
N TRP A 97 2.66 -11.73 -13.12
CA TRP A 97 3.73 -12.63 -12.71
C TRP A 97 4.74 -11.97 -11.78
N GLU A 98 5.20 -10.76 -12.12
CA GLU A 98 6.21 -10.06 -11.32
C GLU A 98 5.67 -9.73 -9.92
N GLU A 99 4.45 -9.22 -9.85
CA GLU A 99 3.77 -8.88 -8.61
C GLU A 99 3.50 -10.10 -7.75
N ALA A 100 3.17 -11.24 -8.37
CA ALA A 100 3.06 -12.53 -7.70
C ALA A 100 4.38 -12.99 -7.08
N MET A 101 5.50 -12.87 -7.82
CA MET A 101 6.82 -13.23 -7.31
C MET A 101 7.27 -12.33 -6.17
N VAL A 102 6.99 -11.02 -6.26
CA VAL A 102 7.26 -10.06 -5.18
C VAL A 102 6.44 -10.41 -3.93
N SER A 103 5.13 -10.67 -4.08
CA SER A 103 4.27 -11.10 -2.96
C SER A 103 4.76 -12.41 -2.33
N LEU A 104 5.15 -13.38 -3.15
CA LEU A 104 5.70 -14.64 -2.67
C LEU A 104 7.01 -14.42 -1.90
N ALA A 105 7.91 -13.56 -2.38
CA ALA A 105 9.16 -13.22 -1.70
C ALA A 105 8.92 -12.55 -0.34
N LEU A 106 7.98 -11.60 -0.27
CA LEU A 106 7.58 -10.94 0.99
C LEU A 106 7.07 -11.95 2.02
N VAL A 107 6.14 -12.82 1.61
CA VAL A 107 5.54 -13.84 2.48
C VAL A 107 6.58 -14.84 2.94
N MET A 108 7.41 -15.37 2.03
CA MET A 108 8.47 -16.33 2.36
C MET A 108 9.50 -15.73 3.32
N THR A 109 9.86 -14.47 3.13
CA THR A 109 10.78 -13.75 4.04
C THR A 109 10.16 -13.62 5.41
N ALA A 110 8.92 -13.12 5.52
CA ALA A 110 8.23 -12.96 6.79
C ALA A 110 8.08 -14.29 7.54
N VAL A 111 7.61 -15.33 6.84
CA VAL A 111 7.45 -16.69 7.39
C VAL A 111 8.80 -17.28 7.82
N GLY A 112 9.89 -17.01 7.08
CA GLY A 112 11.25 -17.38 7.46
C GLY A 112 11.65 -16.78 8.80
N PHE A 113 11.48 -15.47 8.98
CA PHE A 113 11.77 -14.80 10.26
C PHE A 113 10.83 -15.26 11.38
N CYS A 114 9.54 -15.46 11.10
CA CYS A 114 8.59 -16.05 12.05
C CYS A 114 9.08 -17.43 12.51
N THR A 115 9.59 -18.26 11.59
CA THR A 115 10.11 -19.60 11.93
C THR A 115 11.35 -19.52 12.81
N VAL A 116 12.33 -18.69 12.41
CA VAL A 116 13.60 -18.52 13.10
C VAL A 116 13.43 -17.97 14.51
N ILE A 117 12.47 -17.08 14.73
CA ILE A 117 12.24 -16.42 16.02
C ILE A 117 11.14 -17.12 16.83
N GLY A 118 10.04 -17.46 16.17
CA GLY A 118 8.81 -17.96 16.79
C GLY A 118 8.93 -19.38 17.33
N ILE A 119 9.61 -20.31 16.64
CA ILE A 119 9.81 -21.67 17.16
C ILE A 119 10.68 -21.64 18.43
N PRO A 120 11.87 -21.00 18.45
CA PRO A 120 12.65 -20.90 19.68
C PRO A 120 11.91 -20.22 20.84
N LEU A 121 11.15 -19.15 20.57
CA LEU A 121 10.38 -18.46 21.61
C LEU A 121 9.20 -19.32 22.12
N GLY A 122 8.58 -20.11 21.25
CA GLY A 122 7.57 -21.11 21.62
C GLY A 122 8.13 -22.24 22.48
N ILE A 123 9.31 -22.76 22.12
CA ILE A 123 10.05 -23.75 22.93
C ILE A 123 10.40 -23.15 24.30
N ALA A 124 10.89 -21.91 24.34
CA ALA A 124 11.25 -21.23 25.59
C ALA A 124 10.02 -21.03 26.49
N SER A 125 8.87 -20.68 25.91
CA SER A 125 7.60 -20.54 26.62
C SER A 125 7.10 -21.88 27.16
N ALA A 126 7.23 -22.97 26.40
CA ALA A 126 6.85 -24.32 26.87
C ALA A 126 7.67 -24.82 28.06
N ARG A 127 8.92 -24.38 28.18
CA ARG A 127 9.84 -24.85 29.21
C ARG A 127 9.79 -24.01 30.48
N ASN A 128 9.23 -22.79 30.43
CA ASN A 128 9.23 -21.87 31.56
C ASN A 128 7.92 -21.07 31.62
N ASP A 129 7.09 -21.36 32.63
CA ASP A 129 5.81 -20.68 32.86
C ASP A 129 5.97 -19.16 33.07
N ARG A 130 7.13 -18.69 33.55
CA ARG A 130 7.42 -17.24 33.66
C ARG A 130 7.63 -16.60 32.30
N VAL A 131 8.32 -17.28 31.39
CA VAL A 131 8.50 -16.81 30.02
C VAL A 131 7.15 -16.78 29.31
N GLU A 132 6.34 -17.82 29.46
CA GLU A 132 4.97 -17.83 28.93
C GLU A 132 4.12 -16.69 29.50
N GLY A 133 4.18 -16.44 30.81
CA GLY A 133 3.46 -15.34 31.46
C GLY A 133 3.85 -13.94 30.94
N LEU A 134 5.10 -13.76 30.50
CA LEU A 134 5.58 -12.51 29.89
C LEU A 134 5.23 -12.41 28.40
N VAL A 135 5.38 -13.51 27.66
CA VAL A 135 5.21 -13.54 26.20
C VAL A 135 3.73 -13.47 25.84
N LYS A 136 2.85 -14.14 26.58
CA LYS A 136 1.42 -14.25 26.23
C LYS A 136 0.71 -12.89 26.08
N PRO A 137 0.82 -11.93 27.02
CA PRO A 137 0.22 -10.60 26.84
C PRO A 137 0.75 -9.86 25.60
N LEU A 138 2.05 -9.97 25.30
CA LEU A 138 2.62 -9.38 24.10
C LEU A 138 2.00 -9.98 22.83
N LEU A 139 1.83 -11.31 22.80
CA LEU A 139 1.17 -11.99 21.68
C LEU A 139 -0.31 -11.61 21.53
N ASP A 140 -1.00 -11.36 22.65
CA ASP A 140 -2.38 -10.87 22.63
C ASP A 140 -2.44 -9.47 22.03
N VAL A 141 -1.57 -8.56 22.46
CA VAL A 141 -1.47 -7.20 21.91
C VAL A 141 -1.17 -7.22 20.41
N MET A 142 -0.20 -8.02 19.98
CA MET A 142 0.18 -8.15 18.56
C MET A 142 -0.97 -8.63 17.66
N GLN A 143 -1.93 -9.41 18.18
CA GLN A 143 -3.07 -9.93 17.41
C GLN A 143 -4.33 -9.05 17.51
N THR A 144 -4.43 -8.22 18.55
CA THR A 144 -5.65 -7.46 18.86
C THR A 144 -5.56 -6.00 18.44
N ILE A 145 -4.36 -5.41 18.38
CA ILE A 145 -4.19 -4.07 17.84
C ILE A 145 -4.47 -4.11 16.33
N PRO A 146 -5.41 -3.29 15.81
CA PRO A 146 -5.66 -3.21 14.38
C PRO A 146 -4.40 -2.81 13.61
N SER A 147 -4.15 -3.48 12.48
CA SER A 147 -2.87 -3.37 11.79
C SER A 147 -2.51 -1.94 11.39
N PHE A 148 -3.50 -1.16 10.97
CA PHE A 148 -3.36 0.24 10.54
C PHE A 148 -2.75 1.14 11.63
N VAL A 149 -3.01 0.84 12.91
CA VAL A 149 -2.56 1.65 14.05
C VAL A 149 -1.04 1.61 14.17
N TYR A 150 -0.42 0.42 14.04
CA TYR A 150 1.03 0.29 14.18
C TYR A 150 1.79 0.41 12.85
N LEU A 151 1.11 0.36 11.70
CA LEU A 151 1.74 0.53 10.39
C LEU A 151 2.45 1.89 10.25
N VAL A 152 1.82 2.96 10.75
CA VAL A 152 2.41 4.32 10.69
C VAL A 152 3.73 4.40 11.46
N PRO A 153 3.81 4.04 12.76
CA PRO A 153 5.09 3.97 13.47
C PRO A 153 6.12 3.03 12.82
N VAL A 154 5.69 1.88 12.28
CA VAL A 154 6.61 0.96 11.58
C VAL A 154 7.25 1.63 10.37
N VAL A 155 6.49 2.37 9.57
CA VAL A 155 7.02 3.15 8.45
C VAL A 155 7.93 4.27 8.96
N MET A 156 7.57 4.98 10.02
CA MET A 156 8.43 6.05 10.56
C MET A 156 9.78 5.54 11.08
N LEU A 157 9.84 4.32 11.62
CA LEU A 157 11.06 3.72 12.17
C LEU A 157 11.91 3.01 11.11
N PHE A 158 11.27 2.19 10.28
CA PHE A 158 11.94 1.37 9.28
C PHE A 158 12.08 2.06 7.92
N GLY A 159 11.36 3.16 7.69
CA GLY A 159 11.28 3.88 6.42
C GLY A 159 10.18 3.36 5.50
N ILE A 160 10.19 3.79 4.25
CA ILE A 160 9.23 3.31 3.22
C ILE A 160 9.78 2.09 2.46
N GLY A 161 8.86 1.26 1.97
CA GLY A 161 9.13 0.19 1.01
C GLY A 161 8.73 -1.20 1.51
N LYS A 162 9.34 -2.22 0.91
CA LYS A 162 8.99 -3.63 1.13
C LYS A 162 9.25 -4.13 2.55
N ILE A 163 10.34 -3.68 3.17
CA ILE A 163 10.81 -4.20 4.47
C ILE A 163 9.85 -3.88 5.63
N PRO A 164 9.35 -2.64 5.78
CA PRO A 164 8.24 -2.34 6.69
C PRO A 164 7.05 -3.30 6.52
N GLY A 165 6.71 -3.66 5.28
CA GLY A 165 5.70 -4.67 4.97
C GLY A 165 6.02 -6.04 5.56
N VAL A 166 7.25 -6.52 5.38
CA VAL A 166 7.71 -7.78 5.99
C VAL A 166 7.64 -7.72 7.52
N MET A 167 8.03 -6.59 8.13
CA MET A 167 7.98 -6.41 9.58
C MET A 167 6.55 -6.40 10.13
N ALA A 168 5.65 -5.66 9.46
CA ALA A 168 4.23 -5.64 9.82
C ALA A 168 3.58 -7.03 9.66
N THR A 169 3.95 -7.74 8.60
CA THR A 169 3.55 -9.13 8.35
C THR A 169 4.05 -10.06 9.44
N PHE A 170 5.32 -9.93 9.84
CA PHE A 170 5.92 -10.69 10.93
C PHE A 170 5.17 -10.51 12.26
N ILE A 171 4.80 -9.27 12.61
CA ILE A 171 4.07 -8.96 13.85
C ILE A 171 2.75 -9.73 13.93
N VAL A 172 1.98 -9.78 12.84
CA VAL A 172 0.69 -10.49 12.80
C VAL A 172 0.87 -12.00 12.72
N ALA A 173 1.89 -12.47 12.01
CA ALA A 173 2.02 -13.87 11.64
C ALA A 173 2.78 -14.72 12.69
N VAL A 174 3.70 -14.15 13.47
CA VAL A 174 4.50 -14.91 14.45
C VAL A 174 3.71 -15.47 15.64
N PRO A 175 2.65 -14.82 16.17
CA PRO A 175 1.96 -15.30 17.36
C PRO A 175 1.35 -16.71 17.31
N PRO A 176 0.63 -17.14 16.25
CA PRO A 176 0.11 -18.52 16.21
C PRO A 176 1.22 -19.56 16.22
N LEU A 177 2.38 -19.29 15.59
CA LEU A 177 3.51 -20.22 15.59
C LEU A 177 4.10 -20.40 16.99
N ILE A 178 4.28 -19.30 17.73
CA ILE A 178 4.77 -19.35 19.12
C ILE A 178 3.78 -20.13 19.99
N ARG A 179 2.48 -19.84 19.88
CA ARG A 179 1.42 -20.50 20.66
C ARG A 179 1.32 -21.99 20.39
N LEU A 180 1.30 -22.38 19.11
CA LEU A 180 1.15 -23.78 18.72
C LEU A 180 2.43 -24.57 18.95
N THR A 181 3.61 -23.94 18.88
CA THR A 181 4.86 -24.56 19.34
C THR A 181 4.85 -24.80 20.85
N ASN A 182 4.43 -23.80 21.63
CA ASN A 182 4.28 -23.94 23.08
C ASN A 182 3.32 -25.10 23.43
N LEU A 183 2.13 -25.05 22.86
CA LEU A 183 1.08 -26.06 23.05
C LEU A 183 1.55 -27.46 22.67
N GLY A 184 2.16 -27.61 21.49
CA GLY A 184 2.62 -28.90 20.99
C GLY A 184 3.63 -29.57 21.93
N ILE A 185 4.57 -28.80 22.49
CA ILE A 185 5.59 -29.33 23.40
C ILE A 185 4.98 -29.69 24.77
N ARG A 186 4.06 -28.87 25.28
CA ARG A 186 3.37 -29.13 26.56
C ARG A 186 2.39 -30.31 26.49
N GLN A 187 1.84 -30.60 25.31
CA GLN A 187 0.89 -31.70 25.09
C GLN A 187 1.56 -33.07 24.93
N VAL A 188 2.88 -33.14 24.84
CA VAL A 188 3.61 -34.42 24.81
C VAL A 188 3.34 -35.17 26.13
N SER A 189 2.92 -36.43 26.02
CA SER A 189 2.51 -37.22 27.18
C SER A 189 3.61 -37.35 28.21
N LEU A 190 3.25 -37.18 29.48
CA LEU A 190 4.18 -37.25 30.60
C LEU A 190 4.87 -38.62 30.68
N GLU A 191 4.14 -39.70 30.41
CA GLU A 191 4.66 -41.07 30.41
C GLU A 191 5.83 -41.27 29.43
N VAL A 192 5.72 -40.70 28.21
CA VAL A 192 6.79 -40.79 27.20
C VAL A 192 8.01 -40.00 27.65
N VAL A 193 7.80 -38.86 28.31
CA VAL A 193 8.87 -38.03 28.88
C VAL A 193 9.57 -38.73 30.05
N GLU A 194 8.82 -39.36 30.96
CA GLU A 194 9.37 -40.12 32.10
C GLU A 194 10.11 -41.38 31.65
N ALA A 195 9.61 -42.08 30.63
CA ALA A 195 10.29 -43.20 30.01
C ALA A 195 11.64 -42.77 29.42
N ALA A 196 11.67 -41.71 28.59
CA ALA A 196 12.90 -41.19 28.01
C ALA A 196 13.92 -40.76 29.08
N LYS A 197 13.47 -40.08 30.15
CA LYS A 197 14.34 -39.73 31.29
C LYS A 197 14.90 -40.96 32.02
N SER A 198 14.12 -42.02 32.15
CA SER A 198 14.56 -43.27 32.78
C SER A 198 15.64 -43.99 31.97
N PHE A 199 15.68 -43.80 30.65
CA PHE A 199 16.76 -44.24 29.76
C PHE A 199 17.99 -43.29 29.75
N GLY A 200 18.01 -42.26 30.60
CA GLY A 200 19.15 -41.35 30.75
C GLY A 200 19.18 -40.18 29.76
N SER A 201 18.09 -39.89 29.05
CA SER A 201 18.03 -38.77 28.12
C SER A 201 18.22 -37.43 28.84
N THR A 202 19.23 -36.66 28.40
CA THR A 202 19.44 -35.27 28.86
C THR A 202 18.27 -34.37 28.43
N PRO A 203 18.05 -33.21 29.06
CA PRO A 203 16.99 -32.28 28.66
C PRO A 203 17.06 -31.82 27.19
N TRP A 204 18.26 -31.82 26.61
CA TRP A 204 18.46 -31.49 25.19
C TRP A 204 18.08 -32.65 24.27
N GLN A 205 18.47 -33.87 24.61
CA GLN A 205 18.05 -35.08 23.90
C GLN A 205 16.54 -35.28 24.00
N LEU A 206 15.96 -35.10 25.19
CA LEU A 206 14.51 -35.15 25.39
C LEU A 206 13.77 -34.15 24.48
N LEU A 207 14.29 -32.93 24.35
CA LEU A 207 13.68 -31.92 23.48
C LEU A 207 13.75 -32.33 22.00
N TRP A 208 14.93 -32.66 21.49
CA TRP A 208 15.14 -32.86 20.05
C TRP A 208 14.73 -34.24 19.55
N GLU A 209 14.84 -35.28 20.38
CA GLU A 209 14.58 -36.66 19.98
C GLU A 209 13.16 -37.13 20.33
N VAL A 210 12.51 -36.48 21.31
CA VAL A 210 11.19 -36.89 21.80
C VAL A 210 10.16 -35.78 21.63
N GLN A 211 10.35 -34.62 22.26
CA GLN A 211 9.31 -33.58 22.31
C GLN A 211 9.06 -32.92 20.95
N ILE A 212 10.10 -32.45 20.25
CA ILE A 212 9.96 -31.80 18.94
C ILE A 212 9.33 -32.74 17.90
N PRO A 213 9.79 -34.01 17.73
CA PRO A 213 9.16 -34.92 16.79
C PRO A 213 7.67 -35.16 17.06
N LEU A 214 7.27 -35.30 18.33
CA LEU A 214 5.87 -35.50 18.72
C LEU A 214 5.03 -34.23 18.62
N ALA A 215 5.64 -33.06 18.85
CA ALA A 215 5.01 -31.75 18.72
C ALA A 215 4.95 -31.23 17.27
N LEU A 216 5.69 -31.86 16.35
CA LEU A 216 5.86 -31.40 14.96
C LEU A 216 4.53 -31.16 14.23
N PRO A 217 3.49 -32.02 14.33
CA PRO A 217 2.21 -31.75 13.68
C PRO A 217 1.58 -30.43 14.13
N THR A 218 1.66 -30.12 15.43
CA THR A 218 1.13 -28.89 16.02
C THR A 218 1.99 -27.68 15.62
N ILE A 219 3.33 -27.82 15.60
CA ILE A 219 4.24 -26.77 15.12
C ILE A 219 3.96 -26.44 13.64
N LEU A 220 3.78 -27.47 12.80
CA LEU A 220 3.46 -27.31 11.38
C LEU A 220 2.07 -26.70 11.15
N ALA A 221 1.09 -27.01 12.02
CA ALA A 221 -0.19 -26.30 12.02
C ALA A 221 0.01 -24.81 12.32
N GLY A 222 0.90 -24.46 13.26
CA GLY A 222 1.26 -23.07 13.55
C GLY A 222 1.97 -22.38 12.39
N LEU A 223 2.84 -23.09 11.69
CA LEU A 223 3.49 -22.59 10.47
C LEU A 223 2.46 -22.34 9.36
N ASN A 224 1.47 -23.22 9.19
CA ASN A 224 0.39 -23.01 8.23
C ASN A 224 -0.42 -21.74 8.54
N GLN A 225 -0.77 -21.53 9.81
CA GLN A 225 -1.46 -20.30 10.24
C GLN A 225 -0.60 -19.04 10.02
N THR A 226 0.72 -19.15 10.22
CA THR A 226 1.67 -18.06 9.92
C THR A 226 1.63 -17.69 8.45
N VAL A 227 1.65 -18.68 7.55
CA VAL A 227 1.57 -18.47 6.10
C VAL A 227 0.24 -17.80 5.72
N LEU A 228 -0.89 -18.33 6.21
CA LEU A 228 -2.22 -17.79 5.95
C LEU A 228 -2.36 -16.33 6.39
N LEU A 229 -1.93 -16.01 7.62
CA LEU A 229 -1.95 -14.64 8.13
C LEU A 229 -0.98 -13.73 7.38
N ALA A 230 0.18 -14.24 6.97
CA ALA A 230 1.14 -13.46 6.21
C ALA A 230 0.59 -13.04 4.83
N LEU A 231 -0.14 -13.95 4.18
CA LEU A 231 -0.83 -13.68 2.91
C LEU A 231 -1.97 -12.69 3.09
N ALA A 232 -2.80 -12.85 4.12
CA ALA A 232 -3.87 -11.90 4.41
C ALA A 232 -3.31 -10.49 4.68
N MET A 233 -2.21 -10.43 5.44
CA MET A 233 -1.54 -9.18 5.76
C MET A 233 -0.88 -8.53 4.53
N SER A 234 -0.58 -9.28 3.46
CA SER A 234 0.01 -8.70 2.25
C SER A 234 -0.86 -7.58 1.64
N VAL A 235 -2.19 -7.74 1.61
CA VAL A 235 -3.12 -6.72 1.12
C VAL A 235 -3.09 -5.49 2.02
N VAL A 236 -3.10 -5.69 3.33
CA VAL A 236 -3.06 -4.60 4.31
C VAL A 236 -1.72 -3.86 4.24
N THR A 237 -0.60 -4.56 4.04
CA THR A 237 0.70 -3.90 3.86
C THR A 237 0.79 -3.14 2.55
N SER A 238 0.04 -3.52 1.51
CA SER A 238 -0.04 -2.71 0.30
C SER A 238 -0.69 -1.34 0.55
N MET A 239 -1.38 -1.14 1.68
CA MET A 239 -1.83 0.19 2.14
C MET A 239 -0.67 1.16 2.43
N ILE A 240 0.53 0.64 2.71
CA ILE A 240 1.73 1.45 2.95
C ILE A 240 2.75 1.31 1.82
N ALA A 241 2.28 1.25 0.56
CA ALA A 241 3.15 1.18 -0.63
C ALA A 241 3.90 -0.13 -0.85
N VAL A 242 3.53 -1.20 -0.16
CA VAL A 242 4.24 -2.47 -0.35
C VAL A 242 3.82 -3.08 -1.69
N PRO A 243 4.77 -3.27 -2.64
CA PRO A 243 4.47 -3.78 -3.96
C PRO A 243 4.04 -5.24 -3.92
N GLY A 244 3.40 -5.68 -5.00
CA GLY A 244 2.89 -7.04 -5.16
C GLY A 244 1.40 -7.06 -5.45
N LEU A 245 0.79 -8.24 -5.36
CA LEU A 245 -0.61 -8.47 -5.73
C LEU A 245 -1.61 -7.66 -4.89
N GLY A 246 -1.30 -7.42 -3.61
CA GLY A 246 -2.15 -6.58 -2.74
C GLY A 246 -2.34 -5.17 -3.28
N LEU A 247 -1.31 -4.61 -3.92
CA LEU A 247 -1.38 -3.27 -4.52
C LEU A 247 -2.32 -3.25 -5.73
N ILE A 248 -2.32 -4.31 -6.55
CA ILE A 248 -3.26 -4.44 -7.67
C ILE A 248 -4.71 -4.46 -7.16
N VAL A 249 -4.97 -5.18 -6.08
CA VAL A 249 -6.31 -5.21 -5.45
C VAL A 249 -6.72 -3.81 -5.00
N LEU A 250 -5.85 -3.11 -4.26
CA LEU A 250 -6.15 -1.77 -3.75
C LEU A 250 -6.32 -0.75 -4.88
N GLN A 251 -5.56 -0.86 -5.96
CA GLN A 251 -5.73 -0.04 -7.16
C GLN A 251 -7.10 -0.29 -7.81
N GLY A 252 -7.51 -1.55 -7.96
CA GLY A 252 -8.82 -1.88 -8.50
C GLY A 252 -9.97 -1.34 -7.65
N VAL A 253 -9.90 -1.53 -6.34
CA VAL A 253 -10.89 -0.99 -5.39
C VAL A 253 -10.95 0.54 -5.47
N GLY A 254 -9.80 1.22 -5.36
CA GLY A 254 -9.76 2.68 -5.37
C GLY A 254 -10.26 3.31 -6.67
N ARG A 255 -10.21 2.57 -7.78
CA ARG A 255 -10.63 3.03 -9.13
C ARG A 255 -12.01 2.53 -9.56
N LEU A 256 -12.69 1.75 -8.72
CA LEU A 256 -13.92 1.03 -9.09
C LEU A 256 -13.74 0.08 -10.27
N ASP A 257 -12.50 -0.33 -10.53
CA ASP A 257 -12.19 -1.35 -11.52
C ASP A 257 -12.28 -2.72 -10.84
N VAL A 258 -13.50 -3.24 -10.80
CA VAL A 258 -13.81 -4.56 -10.24
C VAL A 258 -13.02 -5.66 -10.96
N GLY A 259 -12.74 -5.49 -12.26
CA GLY A 259 -11.94 -6.43 -13.05
C GLY A 259 -10.50 -6.50 -12.56
N LEU A 260 -9.83 -5.35 -12.41
CA LEU A 260 -8.47 -5.27 -11.88
C LEU A 260 -8.39 -5.80 -10.44
N ALA A 261 -9.35 -5.45 -9.59
CA ALA A 261 -9.43 -5.95 -8.22
C ALA A 261 -9.56 -7.48 -8.18
N ALA A 262 -10.41 -8.04 -9.06
CA ALA A 262 -10.60 -9.49 -9.16
C ALA A 262 -9.34 -10.21 -9.67
N VAL A 263 -8.61 -9.64 -10.63
CA VAL A 263 -7.34 -10.21 -11.12
C VAL A 263 -6.30 -10.30 -9.99
N GLY A 264 -6.11 -9.20 -9.25
CA GLY A 264 -5.21 -9.18 -8.10
C GLY A 264 -5.65 -10.15 -7.00
N GLY A 265 -6.94 -10.17 -6.67
CA GLY A 265 -7.51 -11.04 -5.64
C GLY A 265 -7.38 -12.51 -5.99
N LEU A 266 -7.66 -12.88 -7.24
CA LEU A 266 -7.49 -14.24 -7.74
C LEU A 266 -6.02 -14.67 -7.66
N GLY A 267 -5.08 -13.79 -8.01
CA GLY A 267 -3.64 -14.06 -7.85
C GLY A 267 -3.27 -14.41 -6.41
N ILE A 268 -3.76 -13.62 -5.43
CA ILE A 268 -3.51 -13.85 -4.01
C ILE A 268 -4.09 -15.19 -3.57
N VAL A 269 -5.33 -15.49 -3.95
CA VAL A 269 -5.99 -16.76 -3.63
C VAL A 269 -5.23 -17.95 -4.21
N LEU A 270 -4.76 -17.86 -5.46
CA LEU A 270 -3.99 -18.93 -6.10
C LEU A 270 -2.67 -19.22 -5.37
N ILE A 271 -1.91 -18.17 -4.98
CA ILE A 271 -0.70 -18.34 -4.16
C ILE A 271 -1.06 -18.90 -2.79
N ALA A 272 -2.11 -18.37 -2.16
CA ALA A 272 -2.51 -18.77 -0.82
C ALA A 272 -2.90 -20.24 -0.74
N VAL A 273 -3.75 -20.70 -1.65
CA VAL A 273 -4.17 -22.11 -1.71
C VAL A 273 -2.98 -22.99 -2.09
N MET A 274 -2.09 -22.56 -2.99
CA MET A 274 -0.86 -23.31 -3.30
C MET A 274 -0.01 -23.54 -2.05
N LEU A 275 0.29 -22.48 -1.29
CA LEU A 275 1.11 -22.57 -0.08
C LEU A 275 0.42 -23.36 1.04
N ASP A 276 -0.88 -23.13 1.27
CA ASP A 276 -1.68 -23.84 2.26
C ASP A 276 -1.72 -25.35 1.97
N ARG A 277 -1.94 -25.76 0.71
CA ARG A 277 -1.95 -27.18 0.34
C ARG A 277 -0.59 -27.86 0.57
N ILE A 278 0.50 -27.17 0.27
CA ILE A 278 1.86 -27.67 0.54
C ILE A 278 2.07 -27.82 2.05
N ALA A 279 1.74 -26.80 2.85
CA ALA A 279 1.94 -26.78 4.28
C ALA A 279 1.06 -27.81 5.04
N GLN A 280 -0.23 -27.93 4.69
CA GLN A 280 -1.13 -28.92 5.30
C GLN A 280 -0.65 -30.36 5.07
N THR A 281 -0.13 -30.66 3.88
CA THR A 281 0.35 -32.01 3.56
C THR A 281 1.60 -32.39 4.38
N LEU A 282 2.41 -31.40 4.77
CA LEU A 282 3.53 -31.60 5.69
C LEU A 282 3.06 -31.88 7.12
N GLY A 283 1.97 -31.23 7.56
CA GLY A 283 1.41 -31.39 8.91
C GLY A 283 0.60 -32.66 9.15
N GLN A 284 0.04 -33.29 8.11
CA GLN A 284 -0.74 -34.52 8.23
C GLN A 284 0.17 -35.75 8.40
N SER A 285 0.35 -36.18 9.66
CA SER A 285 1.14 -37.35 10.09
C SER A 285 0.49 -38.71 9.73
N ASN A 286 -0.01 -38.88 8.49
CA ASN A 286 -0.58 -40.16 8.04
C ASN A 286 0.18 -40.79 6.86
N ASN A 287 1.39 -40.32 6.62
CA ASN A 287 2.10 -40.63 5.39
C ASN A 287 3.30 -41.54 5.71
N GLN A 288 3.04 -42.85 5.72
CA GLN A 288 3.92 -43.92 6.25
C GLN A 288 5.27 -44.08 5.51
N LEU A 289 5.50 -43.35 4.43
CA LEU A 289 6.74 -43.42 3.63
C LEU A 289 7.72 -42.31 4.04
N PRO A 290 8.98 -42.62 4.36
CA PRO A 290 10.04 -41.62 4.55
C PRO A 290 10.09 -40.64 3.38
N TRP A 291 10.37 -39.35 3.65
CA TRP A 291 10.38 -38.29 2.62
C TRP A 291 11.27 -38.64 1.40
N GLN A 292 12.37 -39.36 1.62
CA GLN A 292 13.29 -39.84 0.58
C GLN A 292 12.64 -40.83 -0.42
N LYS A 293 11.62 -41.56 0.02
CA LYS A 293 10.88 -42.52 -0.83
C LYS A 293 9.69 -41.87 -1.54
N ARG A 294 9.48 -40.56 -1.37
CA ARG A 294 8.41 -39.80 -2.04
C ARG A 294 8.95 -39.00 -3.23
N GLY A 295 8.03 -38.51 -4.05
CA GLY A 295 8.34 -37.52 -5.07
C GLY A 295 9.15 -38.05 -6.26
N PRO A 296 9.81 -37.15 -7.00
CA PRO A 296 10.74 -37.53 -8.06
C PRO A 296 11.90 -38.35 -7.52
N ILE A 297 12.41 -38.05 -6.31
CA ILE A 297 13.54 -38.77 -5.70
C ILE A 297 13.18 -40.24 -5.47
N GLY A 298 12.01 -40.50 -4.88
CA GLY A 298 11.50 -41.86 -4.69
C GLY A 298 11.23 -42.60 -6.00
N PHE A 299 10.75 -41.88 -7.03
CA PHE A 299 10.51 -42.46 -8.36
C PHE A 299 11.82 -42.92 -9.04
N PHE A 300 12.90 -42.13 -8.92
CA PHE A 300 14.22 -42.52 -9.43
C PHE A 300 14.88 -43.63 -8.61
N LEU A 301 14.76 -43.59 -7.27
CA LEU A 301 15.28 -44.64 -6.37
C LEU A 301 14.55 -45.99 -6.54
N PHE A 302 13.26 -45.98 -6.90
CA PHE A 302 12.50 -47.20 -7.16
C PHE A 302 12.84 -47.84 -8.52
N ARG A 303 13.27 -47.03 -9.50
CA ARG A 303 13.54 -47.48 -10.87
C ARG A 303 14.97 -47.97 -11.09
N TRP A 304 15.92 -47.60 -10.23
CA TRP A 304 17.29 -48.12 -10.22
C TRP A 304 17.58 -48.88 -8.91
N GLY A 305 17.66 -50.22 -9.01
CA GLY A 305 17.86 -51.13 -7.88
C GLY A 305 19.11 -50.85 -7.03
N SER A 306 18.95 -51.13 -5.74
CA SER A 306 19.89 -51.02 -4.61
C SER A 306 21.40 -51.01 -4.93
N LYS A 307 22.03 -49.83 -4.90
CA LYS A 307 23.46 -49.63 -4.53
C LYS A 307 23.64 -48.25 -3.83
N PRO A 308 24.64 -48.07 -2.95
CA PRO A 308 24.51 -47.22 -1.77
C PRO A 308 24.62 -45.71 -2.04
N GLN A 309 23.84 -45.00 -1.23
CA GLN A 309 23.43 -43.59 -1.17
C GLN A 309 24.48 -42.47 -1.21
N THR A 310 25.78 -42.69 -1.41
CA THR A 310 26.79 -41.62 -1.28
C THR A 310 27.20 -40.96 -2.60
N THR A 311 27.03 -41.62 -3.74
CA THR A 311 27.46 -41.08 -5.06
C THR A 311 26.35 -40.37 -5.84
N LEU A 312 25.07 -40.56 -5.50
CA LEU A 312 23.96 -39.85 -6.17
C LEU A 312 23.56 -38.53 -5.48
N PHE A 313 23.84 -38.41 -4.18
CA PHE A 313 23.61 -37.19 -3.41
C PHE A 313 24.52 -36.05 -3.91
N THR A 314 25.76 -36.39 -4.26
CA THR A 314 26.69 -35.48 -4.93
C THR A 314 26.25 -35.15 -6.34
N VAL A 315 25.66 -36.07 -7.11
CA VAL A 315 25.24 -35.81 -8.49
C VAL A 315 23.96 -34.97 -8.58
N THR A 316 23.01 -35.12 -7.67
CA THR A 316 21.77 -34.30 -7.65
C THR A 316 22.03 -32.91 -7.07
N ILE A 317 22.84 -32.78 -6.02
CA ILE A 317 23.32 -31.48 -5.54
C ILE A 317 24.27 -30.84 -6.56
N ALA A 318 25.12 -31.60 -7.26
CA ALA A 318 25.96 -31.08 -8.34
C ALA A 318 25.16 -30.70 -9.59
N LEU A 319 24.06 -31.39 -9.92
CA LEU A 319 23.13 -30.96 -10.97
C LEU A 319 22.34 -29.72 -10.56
N PHE A 320 21.94 -29.61 -9.28
CA PHE A 320 21.34 -28.41 -8.70
C PHE A 320 22.31 -27.22 -8.71
N LEU A 321 23.57 -27.44 -8.32
CA LEU A 321 24.65 -26.44 -8.33
C LEU A 321 25.15 -26.14 -9.75
N SER A 322 25.10 -27.09 -10.70
CA SER A 322 25.50 -26.87 -12.10
C SER A 322 24.40 -26.19 -12.92
N LEU A 323 23.13 -26.44 -12.61
CA LEU A 323 22.03 -25.62 -13.12
C LEU A 323 22.06 -24.21 -12.49
N TYR A 324 22.40 -24.09 -11.20
CA TYR A 324 22.66 -22.78 -10.56
C TYR A 324 23.86 -22.04 -11.17
N ALA A 325 24.98 -22.74 -11.41
CA ALA A 325 26.19 -22.17 -11.99
C ALA A 325 26.02 -21.86 -13.50
N GLY A 326 25.21 -22.64 -14.22
CA GLY A 326 24.88 -22.37 -15.62
C GLY A 326 24.10 -21.06 -15.82
N VAL A 327 23.28 -20.67 -14.84
CA VAL A 327 22.59 -19.37 -14.82
C VAL A 327 23.56 -18.22 -14.48
N PHE A 328 24.60 -18.46 -13.68
CA PHE A 328 25.67 -17.48 -13.42
C PHE A 328 26.57 -17.21 -14.64
N ILE A 329 26.66 -18.14 -15.60
CA ILE A 329 27.55 -18.04 -16.76
C ILE A 329 26.84 -17.43 -17.99
N TRP A 330 25.50 -17.34 -17.98
CA TRP A 330 24.73 -16.82 -19.11
C TRP A 330 24.03 -15.49 -18.77
N GLN A 331 24.79 -14.53 -18.26
CA GLN A 331 24.51 -13.12 -18.54
C GLN A 331 25.59 -12.61 -19.50
N PRO A 332 25.25 -12.26 -20.75
CA PRO A 332 26.17 -11.46 -21.54
C PRO A 332 26.29 -10.12 -20.81
N THR A 333 27.45 -9.89 -20.19
CA THR A 333 27.88 -8.55 -19.81
C THR A 333 28.16 -7.79 -21.10
N THR A 334 27.10 -7.34 -21.77
CA THR A 334 27.18 -6.28 -22.76
C THR A 334 27.43 -4.97 -22.01
N GLN A 335 28.65 -4.82 -21.48
CA GLN A 335 29.26 -3.50 -21.39
C GLN A 335 29.48 -3.04 -22.83
N ALA A 336 28.45 -2.42 -23.40
CA ALA A 336 28.64 -1.55 -24.54
C ALA A 336 29.55 -0.41 -24.07
N ARG A 337 30.86 -0.55 -24.30
CA ARG A 337 31.77 0.60 -24.40
C ARG A 337 31.35 1.35 -25.65
N THR A 338 30.40 2.27 -25.50
CA THR A 338 30.19 3.33 -26.48
C THR A 338 31.46 4.18 -26.46
N LYS A 339 32.24 4.08 -27.55
CA LYS A 339 33.30 5.04 -27.84
C LYS A 339 32.66 6.42 -27.90
N SER A 340 33.01 7.26 -26.92
CA SER A 340 32.70 8.67 -26.93
C SER A 340 33.41 9.33 -28.10
N THR A 341 32.61 9.75 -29.07
CA THR A 341 32.95 10.85 -29.97
C THR A 341 31.65 11.56 -30.28
N THR A 342 31.50 12.73 -29.66
CA THR A 342 30.93 14.01 -30.12
C THR A 342 30.17 14.65 -28.95
N ALA A 343 30.68 15.77 -28.43
CA ALA A 343 30.11 16.69 -27.42
C ALA A 343 29.13 16.06 -26.40
N GLU A 344 29.65 15.56 -25.27
CA GLU A 344 28.84 15.05 -24.16
C GLU A 344 28.04 16.21 -23.54
N ILE A 345 26.76 16.32 -23.89
CA ILE A 345 25.81 17.21 -23.22
C ILE A 345 25.84 16.82 -21.73
N LEU A 346 26.34 17.71 -20.89
CA LEU A 346 26.50 17.47 -19.46
C LEU A 346 25.11 17.38 -18.83
N MET A 347 24.57 16.16 -18.72
CA MET A 347 23.25 15.94 -18.13
C MET A 347 23.33 16.13 -16.60
N PRO A 348 22.59 17.08 -16.02
CA PRO A 348 22.72 17.42 -14.60
C PRO A 348 22.36 16.27 -13.66
N GLY A 349 21.49 15.34 -14.08
CA GLY A 349 21.05 14.21 -13.26
C GLY A 349 21.89 12.93 -13.39
N LYS A 350 22.97 12.93 -14.19
CA LYS A 350 23.72 11.70 -14.51
C LYS A 350 24.28 11.04 -13.24
N GLY A 351 23.81 9.83 -12.95
CA GLY A 351 24.24 9.03 -11.80
C GLY A 351 23.43 9.23 -10.53
N VAL A 352 22.43 10.11 -10.54
CA VAL A 352 21.51 10.33 -9.42
C VAL A 352 20.27 9.45 -9.59
N ILE A 353 19.89 8.75 -8.52
CA ILE A 353 18.64 8.00 -8.43
C ILE A 353 17.63 8.85 -7.65
N VAL A 354 16.48 9.12 -8.23
CA VAL A 354 15.40 9.92 -7.64
C VAL A 354 14.25 9.00 -7.24
N HIS A 355 13.79 9.11 -6.00
CA HIS A 355 12.67 8.37 -5.44
C HIS A 355 11.41 9.26 -5.47
N SER A 356 10.61 9.13 -6.52
CA SER A 356 9.36 9.88 -6.66
C SER A 356 8.21 9.16 -5.95
N GLY A 357 7.40 9.87 -5.17
CA GLY A 357 6.15 9.37 -4.59
C GLY A 357 4.92 9.78 -5.40
N PHE A 358 3.87 8.97 -5.40
CA PHE A 358 2.54 9.35 -5.89
C PHE A 358 1.42 8.75 -5.04
N GLY A 359 0.26 9.39 -5.02
CA GLY A 359 -0.91 8.98 -4.23
C GLY A 359 -1.71 7.83 -4.85
N THR A 360 -2.87 7.52 -4.24
CA THR A 360 -3.82 6.53 -4.79
C THR A 360 -4.54 7.00 -6.05
N THR A 361 -4.69 8.32 -6.23
CA THR A 361 -5.40 8.89 -7.37
C THR A 361 -4.56 8.79 -8.64
N THR A 362 -5.19 8.41 -9.75
CA THR A 362 -4.50 8.32 -11.04
C THR A 362 -4.10 9.68 -11.58
N SER A 363 -4.78 10.76 -11.18
CA SER A 363 -4.39 12.13 -11.49
C SER A 363 -3.06 12.47 -10.82
N SER A 364 -2.91 12.16 -9.52
CA SER A 364 -1.63 12.30 -8.82
C SER A 364 -0.51 11.53 -9.49
N TRP A 365 -0.80 10.31 -9.97
CA TRP A 365 0.18 9.49 -10.65
C TRP A 365 0.59 10.09 -11.99
N PHE A 366 -0.38 10.44 -12.83
CA PHE A 366 -0.13 11.08 -14.13
C PHE A 366 0.73 12.34 -14.00
N LEU A 367 0.38 13.25 -13.09
CA LEU A 367 1.18 14.45 -12.82
C LEU A 367 2.63 14.10 -12.45
N THR A 368 2.81 13.08 -11.61
CA THR A 368 4.14 12.62 -11.19
C THR A 368 4.92 11.98 -12.34
N GLU A 369 4.26 11.24 -13.25
CA GLU A 369 4.92 10.64 -14.42
C GLU A 369 5.39 11.69 -15.43
N VAL A 370 4.62 12.77 -15.62
CA VAL A 370 5.08 13.90 -16.47
C VAL A 370 6.34 14.54 -15.87
N LEU A 371 6.38 14.73 -14.54
CA LEU A 371 7.57 15.22 -13.86
C LEU A 371 8.75 14.24 -13.98
N ASN A 372 8.50 12.92 -13.85
CA ASN A 372 9.51 11.89 -14.01
C ASN A 372 10.11 11.87 -15.41
N LEU A 373 9.29 11.99 -16.47
CA LEU A 373 9.76 12.07 -17.85
C LEU A 373 10.73 13.24 -18.07
N GLY A 374 10.47 14.40 -17.45
CA GLY A 374 11.39 15.54 -17.54
C GLY A 374 12.71 15.30 -16.82
N LEU A 375 12.66 14.70 -15.62
CA LEU A 375 13.86 14.31 -14.89
C LEU A 375 14.69 13.27 -15.66
N GLU A 376 14.07 12.30 -16.33
CA GLU A 376 14.79 11.36 -17.19
C GLU A 376 15.50 12.06 -18.36
N ASN A 377 14.86 13.07 -18.97
CA ASN A 377 15.49 13.91 -20.00
C ASN A 377 16.63 14.81 -19.46
N LEU A 378 16.65 15.05 -18.16
CA LEU A 378 17.76 15.69 -17.44
C LEU A 378 18.83 14.68 -16.97
N GLY A 379 18.64 13.39 -17.21
CA GLY A 379 19.61 12.31 -16.96
C GLY A 379 19.45 11.58 -15.62
N TYR A 380 18.39 11.85 -14.86
CA TYR A 380 18.10 11.17 -13.59
C TYR A 380 17.56 9.75 -13.82
N LYS A 381 17.80 8.84 -12.87
CA LYS A 381 17.17 7.52 -12.84
C LYS A 381 16.02 7.51 -11.84
N ILE A 382 14.82 7.17 -12.29
CA ILE A 382 13.61 7.24 -11.45
C ILE A 382 13.32 5.90 -10.78
N LYS A 383 12.97 5.95 -9.49
CA LYS A 383 12.36 4.87 -8.72
C LYS A 383 11.04 5.36 -8.13
N ALA A 384 9.95 5.15 -8.85
CA ALA A 384 8.63 5.58 -8.43
C ALA A 384 8.02 4.64 -7.37
N GLN A 385 7.29 5.21 -6.40
CA GLN A 385 6.62 4.47 -5.33
C GLN A 385 5.22 5.03 -5.10
N GLN A 386 4.20 4.16 -5.11
CA GLN A 386 2.83 4.53 -4.80
C GLN A 386 2.59 4.45 -3.29
N LEU A 387 2.17 5.52 -2.64
CA LEU A 387 1.79 5.52 -1.22
C LEU A 387 0.30 5.83 -1.07
N ASN A 388 -0.38 5.09 -0.20
CA ASN A 388 -1.84 5.13 -0.20
C ASN A 388 -2.44 6.23 0.70
N SER A 389 -1.59 7.10 1.25
CA SER A 389 -2.04 8.23 2.04
C SER A 389 -1.12 9.43 1.88
N VAL A 390 -1.71 10.62 1.86
CA VAL A 390 -1.00 11.90 1.87
C VAL A 390 -0.05 12.03 3.07
N PRO A 391 -0.42 11.61 4.29
CA PRO A 391 0.51 11.57 5.43
C PRO A 391 1.78 10.76 5.17
N ALA A 392 1.65 9.56 4.58
CA ALA A 392 2.81 8.70 4.32
C ALA A 392 3.78 9.32 3.28
N LEU A 393 3.25 10.06 2.30
CA LEU A 393 4.06 10.83 1.34
C LEU A 393 4.86 11.94 2.05
N HIS A 394 4.22 12.71 2.94
CA HIS A 394 4.89 13.78 3.68
C HIS A 394 5.95 13.27 4.65
N ILE A 395 5.65 12.19 5.39
CA ILE A 395 6.63 11.51 6.26
C ILE A 395 7.82 11.04 5.43
N GLY A 396 7.59 10.37 4.30
CA GLY A 396 8.63 9.90 3.40
C GLY A 396 9.57 11.00 2.91
N LEU A 397 9.00 12.14 2.51
CA LEU A 397 9.78 13.30 2.08
C LEU A 397 10.56 13.92 3.23
N ALA A 398 9.93 14.15 4.39
CA ALA A 398 10.59 14.77 5.53
C ALA A 398 11.77 13.91 6.02
N GLN A 399 11.60 12.60 5.93
CA GLN A 399 12.60 11.60 6.31
C GLN A 399 13.66 11.32 5.24
N SER A 400 13.56 11.93 4.05
CA SER A 400 14.46 11.71 2.90
C SER A 400 14.41 10.28 2.33
N ASP A 401 13.31 9.56 2.55
CA ASP A 401 13.02 8.27 1.91
C ASP A 401 12.43 8.48 0.50
N LEU A 402 11.83 9.66 0.28
CA LEU A 402 11.40 10.18 -1.01
C LEU A 402 12.09 11.51 -1.31
N ASP A 403 12.21 11.82 -2.59
CA ASP A 403 12.79 13.06 -3.09
C ASP A 403 11.73 14.11 -3.44
N PHE A 404 10.62 13.69 -4.08
CA PHE A 404 9.46 14.57 -4.37
C PHE A 404 8.15 13.79 -4.57
N TYR A 405 7.01 14.47 -4.49
CA TYR A 405 5.72 14.00 -5.03
C TYR A 405 4.96 15.14 -5.73
N GLY A 406 4.29 14.83 -6.84
CA GLY A 406 3.76 15.82 -7.79
C GLY A 406 2.31 16.26 -7.59
N SER A 407 1.72 16.09 -6.41
CA SER A 407 0.29 16.30 -6.19
C SER A 407 -0.06 16.98 -4.87
N HIS A 408 0.79 17.90 -4.42
CA HIS A 408 0.60 18.59 -3.15
C HIS A 408 -0.41 19.72 -3.27
N TRP A 409 -1.62 19.50 -2.73
CA TRP A 409 -2.63 20.53 -2.55
C TRP A 409 -2.19 21.48 -1.44
N GLN A 410 -1.92 22.74 -1.78
CA GLN A 410 -1.25 23.67 -0.89
C GLN A 410 -2.05 23.95 0.38
N THR A 411 -3.34 24.24 0.25
CA THR A 411 -4.20 24.57 1.38
C THR A 411 -4.65 23.30 2.08
N MET A 412 -5.12 22.32 1.32
CA MET A 412 -5.67 21.07 1.85
C MET A 412 -4.64 20.25 2.65
N HIS A 413 -3.38 20.24 2.23
CA HIS A 413 -2.33 19.45 2.89
C HIS A 413 -1.49 20.25 3.88
N GLU A 414 -1.85 21.50 4.18
CA GLU A 414 -1.09 22.37 5.10
C GLU A 414 -0.87 21.74 6.49
N PRO A 415 -1.86 21.09 7.13
CA PRO A 415 -1.64 20.45 8.43
C PRO A 415 -0.58 19.34 8.36
N PHE A 416 -0.55 18.57 7.27
CA PHE A 416 0.46 17.52 7.06
C PHE A 416 1.83 18.12 6.75
N PHE A 417 1.89 19.21 6.00
CA PHE A 417 3.12 19.94 5.73
C PHE A 417 3.77 20.43 7.02
N GLN A 418 2.99 21.12 7.87
CA GLN A 418 3.49 21.65 9.14
C GLN A 418 3.91 20.54 10.11
N LYS A 419 3.10 19.48 10.26
CA LYS A 419 3.40 18.35 11.16
C LYS A 419 4.69 17.61 10.78
N ASN A 420 5.11 17.65 9.52
CA ASN A 420 6.31 16.97 9.03
C ASN A 420 7.52 17.90 8.86
N GLY A 421 7.60 18.96 9.67
CA GLY A 421 8.73 19.89 9.73
C GLY A 421 8.62 21.08 8.78
N GLY A 422 7.51 21.23 8.05
CA GLY A 422 7.23 22.38 7.21
C GLY A 422 8.41 22.82 6.34
N GLU A 423 8.68 24.13 6.31
CA GLU A 423 9.76 24.70 5.51
C GLU A 423 11.18 24.35 6.02
N GLU A 424 11.32 23.71 7.18
CA GLU A 424 12.62 23.26 7.68
C GLU A 424 13.14 22.07 6.85
N HIS A 425 12.26 21.13 6.49
CA HIS A 425 12.62 19.88 5.82
C HIS A 425 12.07 19.78 4.40
N LEU A 426 10.97 20.47 4.12
CA LEU A 426 10.20 20.35 2.89
C LEU A 426 10.15 21.69 2.16
N GLU A 427 9.90 21.63 0.86
CA GLU A 427 9.72 22.81 0.03
C GLU A 427 8.61 22.57 -1.00
N ARG A 428 7.70 23.54 -1.13
CA ARG A 428 6.64 23.57 -2.13
C ARG A 428 7.15 24.29 -3.36
N VAL A 429 7.23 23.60 -4.49
CA VAL A 429 7.89 24.07 -5.72
C VAL A 429 6.90 24.11 -6.87
N GLY A 430 6.91 25.21 -7.62
CA GLY A 430 6.05 25.42 -8.78
C GLY A 430 4.55 25.41 -8.46
N THR A 431 3.73 25.56 -9.50
CA THR A 431 2.28 25.39 -9.46
C THR A 431 1.90 24.55 -10.67
N ILE A 432 1.74 23.24 -10.47
CA ILE A 432 1.45 22.29 -11.55
C ILE A 432 0.04 22.51 -12.07
N VAL A 433 -0.93 22.65 -11.16
CA VAL A 433 -2.34 22.88 -11.48
C VAL A 433 -2.81 24.08 -10.69
N PRO A 434 -3.03 25.24 -11.32
CA PRO A 434 -3.62 26.39 -10.67
C PRO A 434 -5.14 26.21 -10.52
N ASN A 435 -5.73 26.91 -9.55
CA ASN A 435 -7.18 27.08 -9.40
C ASN A 435 -7.96 25.77 -9.30
N THR A 436 -7.51 24.84 -8.46
CA THR A 436 -8.27 23.62 -8.18
C THR A 436 -9.50 23.95 -7.35
N LEU A 437 -10.64 23.38 -7.76
CA LEU A 437 -11.94 23.70 -7.16
C LEU A 437 -12.43 22.55 -6.30
N GLN A 438 -13.26 22.87 -5.33
CA GLN A 438 -13.98 21.94 -4.48
C GLN A 438 -15.37 22.51 -4.21
N GLY A 439 -16.35 21.67 -3.98
CA GLY A 439 -17.70 22.13 -3.74
C GLY A 439 -18.75 21.06 -3.89
N TYR A 440 -19.99 21.52 -3.87
CA TYR A 440 -21.18 20.70 -4.00
C TYR A 440 -21.74 20.80 -5.42
N GLN A 441 -22.21 19.68 -5.95
CA GLN A 441 -22.86 19.62 -7.24
C GLN A 441 -24.19 18.87 -7.15
N ILE A 442 -25.12 19.31 -8.00
CA ILE A 442 -26.40 18.65 -8.26
C ILE A 442 -26.60 18.46 -9.76
N ASP A 443 -27.50 17.56 -10.17
CA ASP A 443 -27.86 17.44 -11.58
C ASP A 443 -28.50 18.73 -12.10
N LYS A 444 -28.10 19.10 -13.31
CA LYS A 444 -28.54 20.32 -13.97
C LYS A 444 -30.05 20.34 -14.19
N LYS A 445 -30.66 19.18 -14.45
CA LYS A 445 -32.10 19.06 -14.66
C LYS A 445 -32.88 19.51 -13.42
N THR A 446 -32.56 18.97 -12.25
CA THR A 446 -33.20 19.35 -10.98
C THR A 446 -32.88 20.80 -10.63
N ALA A 447 -31.63 21.24 -10.86
CA ALA A 447 -31.24 22.63 -10.62
C ALA A 447 -32.08 23.62 -11.46
N ASP A 448 -32.26 23.34 -12.75
CA ASP A 448 -33.00 24.21 -13.67
C ASP A 448 -34.52 24.18 -13.37
N GLU A 449 -35.07 23.00 -13.03
CA GLU A 449 -36.51 22.81 -12.74
C GLU A 449 -36.94 23.51 -11.45
N TYR A 450 -36.12 23.44 -10.40
CA TYR A 450 -36.43 23.99 -9.07
C TYR A 450 -35.65 25.27 -8.75
N HIS A 451 -34.90 25.80 -9.73
CA HIS A 451 -34.06 27.00 -9.59
C HIS A 451 -33.10 26.95 -8.39
N ILE A 452 -32.42 25.80 -8.23
CA ILE A 452 -31.48 25.56 -7.14
C ILE A 452 -30.08 26.02 -7.58
N THR A 453 -29.55 27.02 -6.89
CA THR A 453 -28.25 27.64 -7.17
C THR A 453 -27.37 27.76 -5.93
N ASN A 454 -27.96 27.67 -4.73
CA ASN A 454 -27.25 27.82 -3.46
C ASN A 454 -27.61 26.69 -2.49
N LEU A 455 -26.61 26.19 -1.77
CA LEU A 455 -26.75 25.11 -0.80
C LEU A 455 -27.75 25.45 0.32
N ALA A 456 -27.88 26.73 0.70
CA ALA A 456 -28.84 27.15 1.71
C ALA A 456 -30.30 26.87 1.31
N GLN A 457 -30.62 26.68 0.03
CA GLN A 457 -31.97 26.31 -0.41
C GLN A 457 -32.40 24.92 0.11
N LEU A 458 -31.45 24.06 0.47
CA LEU A 458 -31.75 22.76 1.08
C LEU A 458 -32.20 22.88 2.55
N GLN A 459 -32.22 24.08 3.14
CA GLN A 459 -32.94 24.32 4.41
C GLN A 459 -34.44 24.10 4.25
N ASP A 460 -34.99 24.25 3.04
CA ASP A 460 -36.38 23.92 2.75
C ASP A 460 -36.52 22.39 2.65
N PRO A 461 -37.29 21.74 3.54
CA PRO A 461 -37.47 20.29 3.50
C PRO A 461 -38.05 19.79 2.18
N THR A 462 -38.82 20.60 1.45
CA THR A 462 -39.40 20.21 0.15
C THR A 462 -38.34 20.12 -0.94
N ILE A 463 -37.33 20.99 -0.90
CA ILE A 463 -36.17 20.93 -1.80
C ILE A 463 -35.22 19.82 -1.38
N ALA A 464 -34.96 19.68 -0.08
CA ALA A 464 -34.11 18.60 0.44
C ALA A 464 -34.65 17.21 0.09
N GLN A 465 -35.98 17.04 0.18
CA GLN A 465 -36.66 15.77 -0.14
C GLN A 465 -36.47 15.32 -1.59
N LEU A 466 -36.11 16.21 -2.53
CA LEU A 466 -35.77 15.82 -3.89
C LEU A 466 -34.54 14.91 -3.93
N PHE A 467 -33.61 15.10 -3.00
CA PHE A 467 -32.34 14.36 -2.91
C PHE A 467 -32.37 13.25 -1.86
N ASP A 468 -33.54 12.98 -1.26
CA ASP A 468 -33.76 11.88 -0.32
C ASP A 468 -33.91 10.56 -1.09
N SER A 469 -32.96 9.65 -0.86
CA SER A 469 -32.90 8.33 -1.48
C SER A 469 -33.21 7.17 -0.56
N ASP A 470 -33.16 7.36 0.76
CA ASP A 470 -33.45 6.32 1.74
C ASP A 470 -34.81 6.49 2.42
N GLY A 471 -35.53 7.58 2.11
CA GLY A 471 -36.87 7.88 2.59
C GLY A 471 -36.90 8.42 4.01
N ASN A 472 -35.77 8.89 4.54
CA ASN A 472 -35.67 9.37 5.92
C ASN A 472 -36.09 10.85 6.08
N GLY A 473 -36.39 11.53 4.97
CA GLY A 473 -36.83 12.93 4.93
C GLY A 473 -35.69 13.95 4.81
N LYS A 474 -34.43 13.51 4.70
CA LYS A 474 -33.25 14.37 4.50
C LYS A 474 -32.62 14.14 3.13
N ALA A 475 -32.04 15.19 2.57
CA ALA A 475 -31.19 15.08 1.39
C ALA A 475 -29.93 14.25 1.72
N ASN A 476 -29.63 13.24 0.90
CA ASN A 476 -28.42 12.46 1.07
C ASN A 476 -27.26 13.13 0.32
N LEU A 477 -26.43 13.89 1.04
CA LEU A 477 -25.21 14.47 0.50
C LEU A 477 -24.09 13.43 0.54
N ILE A 478 -23.74 12.86 -0.61
CA ILE A 478 -22.55 12.01 -0.72
C ILE A 478 -21.30 12.87 -0.55
N GLY A 479 -20.59 12.69 0.56
CA GLY A 479 -19.47 13.54 0.93
C GLY A 479 -18.17 12.77 1.18
N CYS A 480 -17.28 13.38 1.97
CA CYS A 480 -15.94 12.87 2.16
C CYS A 480 -15.87 11.71 3.14
N ILE A 481 -14.95 10.78 2.87
CA ILE A 481 -14.71 9.64 3.76
C ILE A 481 -14.08 10.13 5.07
N PRO A 482 -14.29 9.42 6.19
CA PRO A 482 -13.72 9.84 7.46
C PRO A 482 -12.19 9.92 7.43
N GLY A 483 -11.66 11.03 7.94
CA GLY A 483 -10.24 11.37 7.96
C GLY A 483 -9.72 12.12 6.72
N TRP A 484 -10.56 12.37 5.71
CA TRP A 484 -10.20 13.30 4.63
C TRP A 484 -10.33 14.75 5.11
N SER A 485 -9.46 15.62 4.60
CA SER A 485 -9.44 17.06 4.92
C SER A 485 -10.74 17.80 4.57
N CYS A 486 -11.53 17.27 3.64
CA CYS A 486 -12.82 17.85 3.26
C CYS A 486 -13.98 17.43 4.17
N GLU A 487 -13.87 16.33 4.93
CA GLU A 487 -14.88 15.93 5.93
C GLU A 487 -15.18 17.04 6.93
N PRO A 488 -14.19 17.57 7.70
CA PRO A 488 -14.49 18.57 8.71
C PRO A 488 -15.02 19.88 8.10
N VAL A 489 -14.70 20.18 6.85
CA VAL A 489 -15.24 21.33 6.13
C VAL A 489 -16.72 21.12 5.78
N ILE A 490 -17.09 19.93 5.29
CA ILE A 490 -18.48 19.60 4.98
C ILE A 490 -19.34 19.62 6.24
N ASP A 491 -18.90 18.98 7.32
CA ASP A 491 -19.63 18.96 8.60
C ASP A 491 -19.80 20.38 9.16
N HIS A 492 -18.74 21.19 9.09
CA HIS A 492 -18.79 22.60 9.48
C HIS A 492 -19.76 23.41 8.62
N HIS A 493 -19.82 23.18 7.31
CA HIS A 493 -20.80 23.81 6.42
C HIS A 493 -22.24 23.41 6.77
N LEU A 494 -22.51 22.13 7.02
CA LEU A 494 -23.85 21.69 7.40
C LEU A 494 -24.33 22.36 8.69
N GLN A 495 -23.45 22.51 9.67
CA GLN A 495 -23.75 23.22 10.91
C GLN A 495 -23.90 24.74 10.68
N ALA A 496 -22.91 25.37 10.03
CA ALA A 496 -22.86 26.82 9.85
C ALA A 496 -24.03 27.34 9.00
N TYR A 497 -24.50 26.54 8.04
CA TYR A 497 -25.62 26.89 7.17
C TYR A 497 -26.95 26.31 7.66
N GLY A 498 -27.03 25.72 8.86
CA GLY A 498 -28.29 25.24 9.45
C GLY A 498 -28.97 24.14 8.63
N LEU A 499 -28.18 23.23 8.05
CA LEU A 499 -28.64 22.14 7.18
C LEU A 499 -28.74 20.80 7.91
N GLU A 500 -28.31 20.69 9.17
CA GLU A 500 -28.27 19.42 9.92
C GLU A 500 -29.64 18.72 10.04
N ASP A 501 -30.73 19.50 10.01
CA ASP A 501 -32.10 18.98 10.09
C ASP A 501 -32.63 18.43 8.75
N THR A 502 -32.09 18.88 7.62
CA THR A 502 -32.61 18.58 6.28
C THR A 502 -31.61 17.90 5.35
N VAL A 503 -30.32 17.88 5.69
CA VAL A 503 -29.25 17.28 4.89
C VAL A 503 -28.45 16.34 5.77
N GLU A 504 -28.20 15.14 5.27
CA GLU A 504 -27.36 14.14 5.92
C GLU A 504 -26.06 13.95 5.12
N HIS A 505 -24.92 14.05 5.81
CA HIS A 505 -23.62 13.75 5.23
C HIS A 505 -23.43 12.23 5.17
N ILE A 506 -23.58 11.65 3.99
CA ILE A 506 -23.35 10.22 3.77
C ILE A 506 -21.86 9.99 3.55
N GLN A 507 -21.27 9.26 4.50
CA GLN A 507 -19.87 8.91 4.51
C GLN A 507 -19.68 7.40 4.34
N GLY A 508 -18.66 7.01 3.58
CA GLY A 508 -18.39 5.62 3.25
C GLY A 508 -17.18 5.52 2.34
N ASP A 509 -17.08 4.48 1.51
CA ASP A 509 -16.12 4.48 0.42
C ASP A 509 -16.62 5.44 -0.68
N TYR A 510 -15.96 6.59 -0.85
CA TYR A 510 -16.39 7.65 -1.77
C TYR A 510 -16.59 7.11 -3.19
N SER A 511 -15.68 6.27 -3.65
CA SER A 511 -15.76 5.65 -4.96
C SER A 511 -17.05 4.81 -5.09
N ALA A 512 -17.35 3.95 -4.12
CA ALA A 512 -18.57 3.14 -4.13
C ALA A 512 -19.84 4.02 -4.13
N LEU A 513 -19.85 5.08 -3.31
CA LEU A 513 -20.98 6.01 -3.22
C LEU A 513 -21.18 6.83 -4.51
N ILE A 514 -20.11 7.24 -5.19
CA ILE A 514 -20.20 7.89 -6.50
C ILE A 514 -20.73 6.92 -7.57
N GLY A 515 -20.45 5.62 -7.46
CA GLY A 515 -21.08 4.61 -8.32
C GLY A 515 -22.62 4.60 -8.24
N ASP A 516 -23.16 4.82 -7.04
CA ASP A 516 -24.60 5.00 -6.83
C ASP A 516 -25.11 6.31 -7.46
N ILE A 517 -24.41 7.44 -7.25
CA ILE A 517 -24.72 8.74 -7.89
C ILE A 517 -24.83 8.61 -9.41
N LEU A 518 -23.86 7.95 -10.04
CA LEU A 518 -23.88 7.74 -11.49
C LEU A 518 -25.07 6.89 -11.93
N THR A 519 -25.41 5.85 -11.17
CA THR A 519 -26.56 4.97 -11.47
C THR A 519 -27.88 5.75 -11.35
N ARG A 520 -28.02 6.57 -10.31
CA ARG A 520 -29.19 7.42 -10.09
C ARG A 520 -29.35 8.49 -11.17
N HIS A 521 -28.24 9.13 -11.56
CA HIS A 521 -28.23 10.08 -12.67
C HIS A 521 -28.70 9.43 -13.98
N GLN A 522 -28.21 8.23 -14.30
CA GLN A 522 -28.66 7.46 -15.48
C GLN A 522 -30.16 7.12 -15.42
N GLN A 523 -30.73 6.99 -14.21
CA GLN A 523 -32.16 6.78 -13.98
C GLN A 523 -32.97 8.08 -13.94
N ASN A 524 -32.36 9.23 -14.24
CA ASN A 524 -32.96 10.57 -14.16
C ASN A 524 -33.47 10.94 -12.76
N GLN A 525 -32.85 10.41 -11.71
CA GLN A 525 -33.13 10.78 -10.33
C GLN A 525 -32.25 11.95 -9.89
N PRO A 526 -32.73 12.82 -8.98
CA PRO A 526 -31.90 13.89 -8.44
C PRO A 526 -30.68 13.36 -7.69
N ILE A 527 -29.55 14.04 -7.87
CA ILE A 527 -28.27 13.70 -7.22
C ILE A 527 -27.71 14.91 -6.49
N LEU A 528 -27.06 14.67 -5.34
CA LEU A 528 -26.36 15.67 -4.55
C LEU A 528 -25.06 15.07 -4.02
N TYR A 529 -23.93 15.69 -4.34
CA TYR A 529 -22.63 15.17 -3.93
C TYR A 529 -21.58 16.27 -3.83
N TYR A 530 -20.54 16.00 -3.04
CA TYR A 530 -19.31 16.78 -3.02
C TYR A 530 -18.31 16.22 -4.03
N THR A 531 -17.54 17.10 -4.69
CA THR A 531 -16.45 16.72 -5.60
C THR A 531 -15.39 17.83 -5.66
N TRP A 532 -14.30 17.56 -6.40
CA TRP A 532 -13.20 18.48 -6.63
C TRP A 532 -12.71 18.43 -8.08
N THR A 533 -11.90 19.40 -8.50
CA THR A 533 -11.22 19.42 -9.80
C THR A 533 -9.72 19.61 -9.61
N PRO A 534 -8.86 18.86 -10.32
CA PRO A 534 -9.17 17.83 -11.31
C PRO A 534 -9.63 16.50 -10.69
N HIS A 535 -10.68 15.91 -11.27
CA HIS A 535 -11.22 14.60 -10.87
C HIS A 535 -11.91 13.93 -12.05
N TRP A 536 -11.88 12.59 -12.10
CA TRP A 536 -12.46 11.82 -13.21
C TRP A 536 -13.96 12.04 -13.38
N LEU A 537 -14.66 12.35 -12.28
CA LEU A 537 -16.11 12.54 -12.29
C LEU A 537 -16.53 13.70 -13.21
N ALA A 538 -15.70 14.75 -13.31
CA ALA A 538 -15.95 15.88 -14.21
C ALA A 538 -15.89 15.51 -15.70
N SER A 539 -15.37 14.31 -16.05
CA SER A 539 -15.37 13.78 -17.42
C SER A 539 -16.57 12.90 -17.74
N VAL A 540 -17.38 12.58 -16.72
CA VAL A 540 -18.57 11.73 -16.80
C VAL A 540 -19.84 12.54 -16.54
N LEU A 541 -19.77 13.46 -15.57
CA LEU A 541 -20.76 14.48 -15.27
C LEU A 541 -20.12 15.84 -15.57
N GLU A 542 -20.32 16.33 -16.80
CA GLU A 542 -19.70 17.58 -17.24
C GLU A 542 -20.41 18.78 -16.58
N PRO A 543 -19.68 19.67 -15.88
CA PRO A 543 -20.26 20.90 -15.36
C PRO A 543 -20.90 21.74 -16.47
N ASP A 544 -22.03 22.37 -16.15
CA ASP A 544 -22.89 23.16 -17.04
C ASP A 544 -23.63 22.37 -18.13
N GLN A 545 -23.35 21.06 -18.29
CA GLN A 545 -24.09 20.15 -19.16
C GLN A 545 -24.94 19.15 -18.37
N ASP A 546 -24.30 18.36 -17.51
CA ASP A 546 -24.96 17.32 -16.70
C ASP A 546 -25.24 17.79 -15.28
N VAL A 547 -24.33 18.60 -14.71
CA VAL A 547 -24.36 19.04 -13.31
C VAL A 547 -24.03 20.52 -13.18
N VAL A 548 -24.42 21.12 -12.05
CA VAL A 548 -24.07 22.51 -11.71
C VAL A 548 -23.45 22.59 -10.33
N TRP A 549 -22.52 23.53 -10.14
CA TRP A 549 -21.96 23.86 -8.84
C TRP A 549 -22.97 24.67 -8.02
N LEU A 550 -23.11 24.34 -6.74
CA LEU A 550 -23.87 25.13 -5.79
C LEU A 550 -22.99 26.15 -5.10
N GLU A 551 -23.49 27.38 -5.01
CA GLU A 551 -22.90 28.41 -4.16
C GLU A 551 -23.22 28.14 -2.67
N VAL A 552 -22.42 28.70 -1.76
CA VAL A 552 -22.72 28.73 -0.33
C VAL A 552 -23.22 30.13 0.06
N PRO A 553 -23.98 30.29 1.16
CA PRO A 553 -24.54 31.60 1.52
C PRO A 553 -23.48 32.60 2.00
N PHE A 554 -22.40 32.13 2.61
CA PHE A 554 -21.25 32.92 3.07
C PHE A 554 -20.06 31.99 3.33
N THR A 555 -18.84 32.51 3.35
CA THR A 555 -17.65 31.71 3.66
C THR A 555 -17.60 31.34 5.14
N SER A 556 -17.55 30.05 5.45
CA SER A 556 -17.42 29.53 6.81
C SER A 556 -16.51 28.30 6.79
N LEU A 557 -15.27 28.44 7.27
CA LEU A 557 -14.28 27.36 7.27
C LEU A 557 -13.91 26.94 8.71
N PRO A 558 -13.46 25.69 8.93
CA PRO A 558 -13.05 25.22 10.25
C PRO A 558 -11.84 26.00 10.80
N GLN A 559 -11.58 25.90 12.11
CA GLN A 559 -10.58 26.73 12.82
C GLN A 559 -9.16 26.63 12.26
N ASP A 560 -8.75 25.46 11.79
CA ASP A 560 -7.45 25.22 11.15
C ASP A 560 -7.28 25.98 9.82
N GLN A 561 -8.40 26.38 9.20
CA GLN A 561 -8.48 27.20 8.00
C GLN A 561 -9.00 28.62 8.25
N GLY A 562 -9.17 29.02 9.52
CA GLY A 562 -9.79 30.30 9.90
C GLY A 562 -9.03 31.57 9.49
N GLY A 563 -7.83 31.44 8.91
CA GLY A 563 -7.07 32.55 8.32
C GLY A 563 -7.54 32.94 6.90
N LEU A 564 -8.33 32.09 6.25
CA LEU A 564 -8.85 32.29 4.89
C LEU A 564 -10.10 33.17 4.92
N ARG A 565 -10.28 33.97 3.87
CA ARG A 565 -11.34 34.98 3.72
C ARG A 565 -12.23 34.63 2.54
N GLU A 566 -13.33 35.38 2.39
CA GLU A 566 -14.28 35.20 1.29
C GLU A 566 -13.62 35.23 -0.09
N GLN A 567 -12.66 36.14 -0.31
CA GLN A 567 -11.88 36.20 -1.55
C GLN A 567 -11.16 34.88 -1.91
N ASP A 568 -10.86 34.05 -0.92
CA ASP A 568 -10.14 32.79 -1.10
C ASP A 568 -11.10 31.65 -1.48
N THR A 569 -12.42 31.85 -1.39
CA THR A 569 -13.46 30.86 -1.79
C THR A 569 -14.27 31.29 -3.01
N LEU A 570 -13.94 32.43 -3.60
CA LEU A 570 -14.59 32.96 -4.81
C LEU A 570 -13.96 32.39 -6.08
N VAL A 571 -14.81 31.88 -6.97
CA VAL A 571 -14.45 31.40 -8.31
C VAL A 571 -15.33 32.14 -9.31
N GLU A 572 -14.72 32.97 -10.15
CA GLU A 572 -15.46 33.81 -11.12
C GLU A 572 -16.60 34.64 -10.49
N GLY A 573 -16.44 35.03 -9.21
CA GLY A 573 -17.42 35.78 -8.44
C GLY A 573 -18.50 34.95 -7.73
N LYS A 574 -18.48 33.62 -7.89
CA LYS A 574 -19.36 32.68 -7.17
C LYS A 574 -18.65 32.12 -5.95
N ASN A 575 -19.33 32.05 -4.81
CA ASN A 575 -18.73 31.49 -3.59
C ASN A 575 -19.03 30.00 -3.48
N LEU A 576 -18.02 29.14 -3.69
CA LEU A 576 -18.21 27.68 -3.59
C LEU A 576 -18.04 27.16 -2.15
N GLY A 577 -17.63 28.02 -1.21
CA GLY A 577 -17.46 27.70 0.21
C GLY A 577 -16.16 26.99 0.55
N PHE A 578 -15.47 26.42 -0.43
CA PHE A 578 -14.14 25.85 -0.26
C PHE A 578 -13.07 26.79 -0.78
N ALA A 579 -11.91 26.77 -0.14
CA ALA A 579 -10.76 27.56 -0.59
C ALA A 579 -10.31 27.08 -1.98
N VAL A 580 -10.15 28.03 -2.91
CA VAL A 580 -9.46 27.80 -4.17
C VAL A 580 -8.05 27.37 -3.85
N ASP A 581 -7.69 26.17 -4.28
CA ASP A 581 -6.40 25.59 -3.98
C ASP A 581 -5.55 25.52 -5.25
N GLN A 582 -4.33 25.02 -5.10
CA GLN A 582 -3.42 24.76 -6.18
C GLN A 582 -2.60 23.51 -5.87
N VAL A 583 -2.30 22.76 -6.93
CA VAL A 583 -1.44 21.58 -6.84
C VAL A 583 -0.01 21.97 -7.17
N ARG A 584 0.90 21.66 -6.26
CA ARG A 584 2.32 21.97 -6.33
C ARG A 584 3.16 20.69 -6.24
N VAL A 585 4.43 20.78 -6.60
CA VAL A 585 5.40 19.73 -6.24
C VAL A 585 5.75 19.94 -4.77
N LEU A 586 5.70 18.89 -3.95
CA LEU A 586 6.35 18.89 -2.64
C LEU A 586 7.64 18.07 -2.74
N ALA A 587 8.75 18.64 -2.30
CA ALA A 587 10.04 17.99 -2.39
C ALA A 587 10.84 18.11 -1.09
N ASN A 588 11.75 17.16 -0.90
CA ASN A 588 12.72 17.21 0.18
C ASN A 588 13.72 18.36 -0.07
N LYS A 589 13.92 19.22 0.93
CA LYS A 589 14.75 20.43 0.78
C LYS A 589 16.24 20.09 0.51
N LYS A 590 16.74 18.99 1.06
CA LYS A 590 18.12 18.52 0.79
C LYS A 590 18.26 18.05 -0.66
N PHE A 591 17.26 17.34 -1.18
CA PHE A 591 17.22 16.92 -2.58
C PHE A 591 17.26 18.12 -3.53
N LEU A 592 16.40 19.12 -3.32
CA LEU A 592 16.37 20.32 -4.17
C LEU A 592 17.68 21.10 -4.12
N LYS A 593 18.29 21.22 -2.94
CA LYS A 593 19.59 21.89 -2.77
C LYS A 593 20.71 21.18 -3.53
N ALA A 594 20.68 19.84 -3.58
CA ALA A 594 21.65 19.04 -4.32
C ALA A 594 21.37 19.03 -5.83
N ASN A 595 20.13 19.29 -6.25
CA ASN A 595 19.67 19.11 -7.63
C ASN A 595 18.92 20.36 -8.14
N PRO A 596 19.61 21.50 -8.37
CA PRO A 596 18.97 22.76 -8.75
C PRO A 596 18.25 22.69 -10.11
N ALA A 597 18.74 21.88 -11.05
CA ALA A 597 18.06 21.63 -12.32
C ALA A 597 16.70 20.94 -12.12
N ALA A 598 16.60 20.00 -11.18
CA ALA A 598 15.32 19.36 -10.84
C ALA A 598 14.35 20.36 -10.19
N LYS A 599 14.86 21.24 -9.31
CA LYS A 599 14.05 22.33 -8.75
C LYS A 599 13.50 23.23 -9.87
N ARG A 600 14.34 23.68 -10.80
CA ARG A 600 13.89 24.55 -11.90
C ARG A 600 12.86 23.86 -12.78
N TRP A 601 13.07 22.58 -13.09
CA TRP A 601 12.08 21.77 -13.79
C TRP A 601 10.71 21.78 -13.09
N PHE A 602 10.68 21.56 -11.79
CA PHE A 602 9.45 21.60 -10.99
C PHE A 602 8.77 22.97 -10.97
N GLU A 603 9.52 24.07 -11.08
CA GLU A 603 8.96 25.43 -11.13
C GLU A 603 8.27 25.73 -12.47
N LEU A 604 8.69 25.06 -13.55
CA LEU A 604 8.25 25.34 -14.92
C LEU A 604 7.03 24.54 -15.35
N VAL A 605 6.88 23.31 -14.85
CA VAL A 605 5.82 22.40 -15.29
C VAL A 605 4.45 22.90 -14.85
N GLN A 606 3.55 23.06 -15.84
CA GLN A 606 2.13 23.34 -15.63
C GLN A 606 1.29 22.44 -16.55
N ILE A 607 0.18 21.91 -16.04
CA ILE A 607 -0.73 21.04 -16.79
C ILE A 607 -2.15 21.51 -16.54
N SER A 608 -2.96 21.65 -17.60
CA SER A 608 -4.32 22.17 -17.47
C SER A 608 -5.27 21.12 -16.87
N ILE A 609 -6.32 21.58 -16.20
CA ILE A 609 -7.34 20.70 -15.59
C ILE A 609 -8.03 19.85 -16.65
N GLU A 610 -8.28 20.40 -17.84
CA GLU A 610 -8.92 19.71 -18.96
C GLU A 610 -8.11 18.51 -19.43
N GLU A 611 -6.78 18.64 -19.45
CA GLU A 611 -5.89 17.56 -19.89
C GLU A 611 -5.75 16.47 -18.85
N ILE A 612 -5.75 16.84 -17.57
CA ILE A 612 -5.81 15.87 -16.47
C ILE A 612 -7.14 15.13 -16.55
N ASN A 613 -8.27 15.84 -16.72
CA ASN A 613 -9.59 15.23 -16.86
C ASN A 613 -9.66 14.30 -18.10
N ALA A 614 -9.13 14.72 -19.26
CA ALA A 614 -9.04 13.87 -20.44
C ALA A 614 -8.26 12.58 -20.17
N GLN A 615 -7.15 12.67 -19.43
CA GLN A 615 -6.40 11.49 -19.01
C GLN A 615 -7.20 10.61 -18.04
N GLN A 616 -7.93 11.21 -17.09
CA GLN A 616 -8.79 10.49 -16.17
C GLN A 616 -9.93 9.74 -16.90
N LYS A 617 -10.44 10.30 -18.00
CA LYS A 617 -11.43 9.64 -18.86
C LYS A 617 -10.89 8.36 -19.50
N LEU A 618 -9.63 8.36 -19.96
CA LEU A 618 -8.98 7.15 -20.48
C LEU A 618 -8.84 6.07 -19.40
N VAL A 619 -8.50 6.46 -18.17
CA VAL A 619 -8.45 5.54 -17.03
C VAL A 619 -9.81 4.88 -16.79
N GLN A 620 -10.90 5.66 -16.83
CA GLN A 620 -12.26 5.14 -16.71
C GLN A 620 -12.66 4.20 -17.85
N GLN A 621 -12.07 4.37 -19.04
CA GLN A 621 -12.26 3.48 -20.18
C GLN A 621 -11.41 2.19 -20.10
N GLY A 622 -10.72 1.96 -18.99
CA GLY A 622 -9.94 0.75 -18.72
C GLY A 622 -8.43 0.91 -18.86
N GLU A 623 -7.94 2.11 -19.18
CA GLU A 623 -6.50 2.41 -19.34
C GLU A 623 -5.86 2.85 -18.01
N GLY A 624 -6.09 2.09 -16.93
CA GLY A 624 -5.63 2.43 -15.59
C GLY A 624 -4.27 1.86 -15.20
N LYS A 625 -3.70 0.91 -15.94
CA LYS A 625 -2.52 0.15 -15.47
C LYS A 625 -1.28 1.06 -15.40
N PRO A 626 -0.26 0.71 -14.58
CA PRO A 626 0.99 1.47 -14.54
C PRO A 626 1.57 1.84 -15.91
N ALA A 627 1.58 0.88 -16.84
CA ALA A 627 2.06 1.10 -18.19
C ALA A 627 1.18 2.07 -18.99
N ASP A 628 -0.13 2.07 -18.77
CA ASP A 628 -1.08 2.98 -19.41
C ASP A 628 -0.88 4.41 -18.93
N ILE A 629 -0.80 4.62 -17.60
CA ILE A 629 -0.57 5.96 -17.04
C ILE A 629 0.74 6.55 -17.55
N ARG A 630 1.80 5.74 -17.61
CA ARG A 630 3.10 6.16 -18.17
C ARG A 630 2.99 6.49 -19.66
N ARG A 631 2.24 5.69 -20.43
CA ARG A 631 1.95 5.97 -21.84
C ARG A 631 1.16 7.28 -22.00
N HIS A 632 0.15 7.56 -21.17
CA HIS A 632 -0.61 8.80 -21.22
C HIS A 632 0.29 10.00 -20.96
N ALA A 633 1.21 9.90 -19.99
CA ALA A 633 2.21 10.94 -19.74
C ALA A 633 3.10 11.16 -20.97
N GLN A 634 3.55 10.09 -21.63
CA GLN A 634 4.35 10.20 -22.86
C GLN A 634 3.54 10.80 -24.03
N GLU A 635 2.28 10.42 -24.19
CA GLU A 635 1.38 10.98 -25.21
C GLU A 635 1.13 12.47 -24.98
N TRP A 636 0.96 12.87 -23.71
CA TRP A 636 0.86 14.28 -23.33
C TRP A 636 2.14 15.04 -23.66
N VAL A 637 3.32 14.48 -23.36
CA VAL A 637 4.61 15.07 -23.73
C VAL A 637 4.72 15.22 -25.25
N ASN A 638 4.37 14.18 -26.01
CA ASN A 638 4.43 14.23 -27.48
C ASN A 638 3.49 15.31 -28.06
N LYS A 639 2.31 15.51 -27.45
CA LYS A 639 1.36 16.56 -27.83
C LYS A 639 1.90 17.97 -27.53
N HIS A 640 2.73 18.11 -26.49
CA HIS A 640 3.31 19.39 -26.05
C HIS A 640 4.83 19.47 -26.22
N GLN A 641 5.39 18.73 -27.19
CA GLN A 641 6.83 18.50 -27.29
C GLN A 641 7.65 19.78 -27.25
N GLN A 642 7.25 20.81 -28.00
CA GLN A 642 7.96 22.09 -28.05
C GLN A 642 7.99 22.80 -26.69
N LEU A 643 6.86 22.82 -25.98
CA LEU A 643 6.75 23.44 -24.66
C LEU A 643 7.56 22.65 -23.62
N PHE A 644 7.41 21.32 -23.65
CA PHE A 644 8.15 20.41 -22.76
C PHE A 644 9.66 20.54 -22.95
N ASP A 645 10.14 20.55 -24.20
CA ASP A 645 11.56 20.70 -24.52
C ASP A 645 12.09 22.05 -24.05
N SER A 646 11.31 23.13 -24.18
CA SER A 646 11.70 24.45 -23.68
C SER A 646 11.91 24.47 -22.16
N TRP A 647 11.05 23.78 -21.41
CA TRP A 647 11.20 23.66 -19.96
C TRP A 647 12.41 22.79 -19.58
N VAL A 648 12.66 21.69 -20.31
CA VAL A 648 13.81 20.82 -20.07
C VAL A 648 15.12 21.55 -20.37
N GLU A 649 15.19 22.31 -21.47
CA GLU A 649 16.35 23.12 -21.82
C GLU A 649 16.63 24.19 -20.76
N GLU A 650 15.61 24.92 -20.34
CA GLU A 650 15.75 25.94 -19.30
C GLU A 650 16.21 25.33 -17.97
N ALA A 651 15.62 24.21 -17.56
CA ALA A 651 16.03 23.48 -16.37
C ALA A 651 17.47 22.95 -16.45
N ARG A 652 17.92 22.55 -17.66
CA ARG A 652 19.29 22.05 -17.90
C ARG A 652 20.34 23.14 -17.79
N GLU A 653 20.02 24.35 -18.25
CA GLU A 653 20.92 25.50 -18.21
C GLU A 653 20.97 26.16 -16.83
N PHE A 654 20.00 25.90 -15.97
CA PHE A 654 19.91 26.44 -14.63
C PHE A 654 21.06 25.93 -13.73
N ARG A 655 22.01 26.82 -13.43
CA ARG A 655 23.11 26.61 -12.49
C ARG A 655 23.03 27.68 -11.41
N ILE A 656 22.97 27.26 -10.13
CA ILE A 656 23.06 28.13 -8.95
C ILE A 656 24.52 28.35 -8.59
#